data_AF-A0AAV9MIW3-F1
#
_entry.id   AF-A0AAV9MIW3-F1
#
_cell.length_a   1.000
_cell.length_b   1.000
_cell.length_c   1.000
_cell.angle_alpha   90.00
_cell.angle_beta   90.00
_cell.angle_gamma   90.00
#
_symmetry.space_group_name_H-M   'P 1'
#
loop_
_entity.id
_entity.type
_entity.pdbx_description
1 polymer ?
#
loop_
_entity_poly.entity_id
_entity_poly.type
_entity_poly.pdbx_seq_one_letter_code
_entity_poly.pdbx_strand_id
1 'polypeptide(L)'
;MLTLKLSLSSNIYTFFFLFLLLNIISLCSSIILPTTLILPVTKDSSTLQYITVIGQRTPLIPVNFTVHLGGESLVVDCESGYTSSTYKPARCKSKQCSFAKVKLDACGDYCLTKPKPGCNNNTCHTLVGNPLITTYTFGGELAEDVLAIGTAPIVLVSQPRFIFTCVESYIIKRLAKGVTGIAGFGHNSTISIPNQLASLDSRFTRKFGICLSSSTRSSGVIFVGSSPYYVYNPMIDISKNLVYTPLVGNPMDWLTPMEYHVNVSSIRIAGKDRFGACFSSKNVRSTNVGPDVPVIDFVFRKKSAFWRIYGANSVVQVSKDVMCLAFVGREQTWEPSIVIGGYQLEENLLVFDLPHKKIGFSSSLKLQQTSCSKYDHASKRQRTPLIPVNFTVHLGGASLLVDCESGYNSSTYKPVLCKSKQCSFAKAESNACGNFCLSKPRPGCNNNTCHTLDGNPIIDTYTGVELAEDVLAIGSKPVVLVSQPKFIFTCIESFIMTHLAKGVTGIAGFGHNSTISIPNQLASLDSRFTSKFGICLSSSTISSGVIFIGSSPYYVYNPMIDISKNLVYTPLVKNTFTTSKFSEYHVKVSSIRIAGKNVPLNKTLLSIKQGLGGTRISTTTPFTILHTTIYDAVKTAFINTLPKNVTIVEPPTKQFGLCFSSKNIRNTNVGPDVPVIDIVFHKKSAFWRIYGANSVVQVSKNVMCLAFVGQDQTRAPSIEIGGYQLEENLLLFDLIEKKIGFSSSLKLQQTSCSKYEKTT
;
A
#
# COMPACT_ATOMS: atom_id res chain seq x y z
N MET A 1 51.29 13.34 -49.40
CA MET A 1 52.18 13.66 -48.27
C MET A 1 51.39 14.45 -47.24
N LEU A 2 50.79 13.78 -46.25
CA LEU A 2 50.51 14.32 -44.92
C LEU A 2 50.13 13.13 -44.03
N THR A 3 51.15 12.55 -43.39
CA THR A 3 51.02 11.42 -42.46
C THR A 3 50.71 11.96 -41.07
N LEU A 4 49.46 11.87 -40.62
CA LEU A 4 49.12 12.05 -39.21
C LEU A 4 49.45 10.75 -38.47
N LYS A 5 50.58 10.72 -37.76
CA LYS A 5 50.88 9.72 -36.74
C LYS A 5 50.04 10.04 -35.49
N LEU A 6 48.97 9.27 -35.26
CA LEU A 6 48.25 9.27 -33.98
C LEU A 6 48.73 8.08 -33.13
N SER A 7 49.22 8.42 -31.94
CA SER A 7 49.72 7.50 -30.91
C SER A 7 48.66 6.47 -30.50
N LEU A 8 49.02 5.18 -30.54
CA LEU A 8 48.13 4.04 -30.26
C LEU A 8 47.83 3.80 -28.77
N SER A 9 48.42 4.53 -27.82
CA SER A 9 48.28 4.20 -26.39
C SER A 9 47.14 4.92 -25.67
N SER A 10 46.59 6.01 -26.23
CA SER A 10 45.55 6.82 -25.57
C SER A 10 44.11 6.46 -25.96
N ASN A 11 43.89 5.61 -26.96
CA ASN A 11 42.56 5.34 -27.52
C ASN A 11 41.82 4.16 -26.88
N ILE A 12 42.52 3.22 -26.24
CA ILE A 12 41.88 2.05 -25.61
C ILE A 12 41.02 2.47 -24.41
N TYR A 13 41.52 3.37 -23.56
CA TYR A 13 40.76 3.84 -22.39
C TYR A 13 39.53 4.65 -22.80
N THR A 14 39.64 5.48 -23.84
CA THR A 14 38.51 6.27 -24.35
C THR A 14 37.45 5.38 -25.00
N PHE A 15 37.86 4.36 -25.76
CA PHE A 15 36.94 3.40 -26.37
C PHE A 15 36.28 2.49 -25.31
N PHE A 16 37.03 2.08 -24.28
CA PHE A 16 36.49 1.31 -23.16
C PHE A 16 35.53 2.14 -22.31
N PHE A 17 35.82 3.43 -22.08
CA PHE A 17 34.93 4.35 -21.37
C PHE A 17 33.67 4.67 -22.18
N LEU A 18 33.78 4.83 -23.52
CA LEU A 18 32.63 5.01 -24.40
C LEU A 18 31.78 3.73 -24.49
N PHE A 19 32.40 2.55 -24.52
CA PHE A 19 31.73 1.26 -24.47
C PHE A 19 31.06 1.03 -23.11
N LEU A 20 31.69 1.43 -22.01
CA LEU A 20 31.07 1.44 -20.68
C LEU A 20 29.90 2.43 -20.61
N LEU A 21 30.02 3.63 -21.18
CA LEU A 21 28.91 4.60 -21.28
C LEU A 21 27.75 4.08 -22.14
N LEU A 22 28.03 3.44 -23.27
CA LEU A 22 27.03 2.81 -24.14
C LEU A 22 26.36 1.60 -23.46
N ASN A 23 27.10 0.82 -22.66
CA ASN A 23 26.54 -0.25 -21.84
C ASN A 23 25.77 0.27 -20.62
N ILE A 24 26.16 1.38 -20.00
CA ILE A 24 25.41 2.04 -18.91
C ILE A 24 24.08 2.61 -19.44
N ILE A 25 24.05 3.12 -20.67
CA ILE A 25 22.81 3.56 -21.34
C ILE A 25 21.95 2.34 -21.74
N SER A 26 22.58 1.22 -22.14
CA SER A 26 21.89 -0.04 -22.48
C SER A 26 21.37 -0.83 -21.27
N LEU A 27 21.85 -0.56 -20.06
CA LEU A 27 21.34 -1.14 -18.80
C LEU A 27 20.24 -0.29 -18.14
N CYS A 28 19.83 0.82 -18.75
CA CYS A 28 18.60 1.49 -18.38
C CYS A 28 17.43 0.69 -18.96
N SER A 29 16.96 -0.31 -18.21
CA SER A 29 15.67 -0.95 -18.46
C SER A 29 14.62 0.16 -18.62
N SER A 30 14.18 0.43 -19.85
CA SER A 30 13.13 1.39 -20.10
C SER A 30 11.90 0.96 -19.31
N ILE A 31 11.47 1.77 -18.34
CA ILE A 31 10.16 1.59 -17.70
C ILE A 31 9.14 1.63 -18.84
N ILE A 32 8.56 0.47 -19.16
CA ILE A 32 7.51 0.38 -20.17
C ILE A 32 6.27 1.00 -19.53
N LEU A 33 5.99 2.28 -19.82
CA LEU A 33 4.74 2.89 -19.41
C LEU A 33 3.58 2.14 -20.10
N PRO A 34 2.46 1.94 -19.38
CA PRO A 34 1.28 1.32 -19.96
C PRO A 34 0.73 2.21 -21.07
N THR A 35 0.12 1.61 -22.09
CA THR A 35 -0.61 2.32 -23.14
C THR A 35 -1.98 2.84 -22.67
N THR A 36 -2.41 2.40 -21.49
CA THR A 36 -3.75 2.63 -20.93
C THR A 36 -3.67 2.79 -19.42
N LEU A 37 -4.15 3.91 -18.92
CA LEU A 37 -4.27 4.20 -17.49
C LEU A 37 -5.63 3.75 -16.97
N ILE A 38 -5.69 3.40 -15.70
CA ILE A 38 -6.89 2.88 -15.04
C ILE A 38 -7.30 3.83 -13.92
N LEU A 39 -8.56 4.24 -13.95
CA LEU A 39 -9.21 5.07 -12.95
C LEU A 39 -10.42 4.32 -12.39
N PRO A 40 -10.38 3.88 -11.12
CA PRO A 40 -11.55 3.35 -10.44
C PRO A 40 -12.68 4.37 -10.40
N VAL A 41 -13.91 3.94 -10.64
CA VAL A 41 -15.10 4.78 -10.50
C VAL A 41 -16.18 4.08 -9.67
N THR A 42 -16.60 4.72 -8.58
CA THR A 42 -17.57 4.17 -7.63
C THR A 42 -18.86 4.98 -7.68
N LYS A 43 -20.01 4.30 -7.60
CA LYS A 43 -21.32 4.96 -7.53
C LYS A 43 -21.67 5.28 -6.08
N ASP A 44 -21.87 6.55 -5.78
CA ASP A 44 -22.31 7.02 -4.46
C ASP A 44 -23.76 6.61 -4.21
N SER A 45 -24.05 6.00 -3.06
CA SER A 45 -25.40 5.48 -2.79
C SER A 45 -26.43 6.57 -2.47
N SER A 46 -25.99 7.76 -2.04
CA SER A 46 -26.88 8.83 -1.61
C SER A 46 -27.29 9.76 -2.75
N THR A 47 -26.35 10.05 -3.65
CA THR A 47 -26.52 11.00 -4.76
C THR A 47 -26.57 10.31 -6.12
N LEU A 48 -26.21 9.02 -6.19
CA LEU A 48 -26.04 8.26 -7.43
C LEU A 48 -24.98 8.84 -8.39
N GLN A 49 -24.13 9.75 -7.89
CA GLN A 49 -23.00 10.30 -8.63
C GLN A 49 -21.88 9.27 -8.76
N TYR A 50 -21.13 9.38 -9.85
CA TYR A 50 -19.94 8.55 -10.09
C TYR A 50 -18.70 9.30 -9.62
N ILE A 51 -17.96 8.70 -8.69
CA ILE A 51 -16.80 9.29 -8.03
C ILE A 51 -15.55 8.51 -8.44
N THR A 52 -14.49 9.23 -8.80
CA THR A 52 -13.15 8.66 -9.01
C THR A 52 -12.17 9.26 -8.01
N VAL A 53 -11.06 8.55 -7.77
CA VAL A 53 -9.99 8.98 -6.88
C VAL A 53 -8.76 9.29 -7.71
N ILE A 54 -8.22 10.49 -7.55
CA ILE A 54 -7.02 10.96 -8.25
C ILE A 54 -6.03 11.45 -7.21
N GLY A 55 -4.76 11.10 -7.35
CA GLY A 55 -3.70 11.65 -6.51
C GLY A 55 -3.42 13.10 -6.87
N GLN A 56 -3.39 14.00 -5.89
CA GLN A 56 -3.12 15.42 -6.11
C GLN A 56 -2.30 16.01 -4.94
N ARG A 57 -1.69 17.18 -5.17
CA ARG A 57 -0.94 18.00 -4.19
C ARG A 57 0.43 17.42 -3.81
N THR A 58 1.28 18.23 -3.18
CA THR A 58 2.56 17.78 -2.62
C THR A 58 2.67 18.13 -1.14
N PRO A 59 2.75 17.14 -0.23
CA PRO A 59 2.78 15.68 -0.48
C PRO A 59 1.52 15.12 -1.17
N LEU A 60 1.69 14.06 -1.97
CA LEU A 60 0.61 13.46 -2.75
C LEU A 60 -0.45 12.85 -1.84
N ILE A 61 -1.70 13.31 -1.98
CA ILE A 61 -2.86 12.78 -1.27
C ILE A 61 -3.91 12.27 -2.26
N PRO A 62 -4.68 11.22 -1.92
CA PRO A 62 -5.83 10.81 -2.72
C PRO A 62 -6.98 11.81 -2.54
N VAL A 63 -7.58 12.24 -3.63
CA VAL A 63 -8.66 13.21 -3.65
C VAL A 63 -9.84 12.67 -4.46
N ASN A 64 -11.06 12.79 -3.91
CA ASN A 64 -12.28 12.32 -4.53
C ASN A 64 -12.87 13.38 -5.47
N PHE A 65 -13.22 12.96 -6.68
CA PHE A 65 -13.79 13.81 -7.74
C PHE A 65 -15.04 13.18 -8.34
N THR A 66 -16.09 13.98 -8.56
CA THR A 66 -17.25 13.56 -9.36
C THR A 66 -16.85 13.51 -10.85
N VAL A 67 -17.12 12.40 -11.53
CA VAL A 67 -16.84 12.22 -12.95
C VAL A 67 -17.85 13.00 -13.79
N HIS A 68 -17.36 13.84 -14.69
CA HIS A 68 -18.20 14.63 -15.60
C HIS A 68 -17.69 14.50 -17.04
N LEU A 69 -18.47 13.81 -17.89
CA LEU A 69 -18.11 13.60 -19.30
C LEU A 69 -18.00 14.92 -20.08
N GLY A 70 -18.84 15.91 -19.79
CA GLY A 70 -18.79 17.24 -20.40
C GLY A 70 -17.86 18.24 -19.69
N GLY A 71 -17.14 17.83 -18.64
CA GLY A 71 -16.33 18.72 -17.83
C GLY A 71 -15.07 19.19 -18.56
N GLU A 72 -14.81 20.51 -18.53
CA GLU A 72 -13.69 21.13 -19.24
C GLU A 72 -12.32 20.73 -18.66
N SER A 73 -12.20 20.62 -17.34
CA SER A 73 -10.93 20.38 -16.66
C SER A 73 -11.12 19.53 -15.40
N LEU A 74 -10.01 19.23 -14.72
CA LEU A 74 -10.08 18.87 -13.31
C LEU A 74 -10.39 20.15 -12.51
N VAL A 75 -11.56 20.20 -11.87
CA VAL A 75 -12.01 21.32 -11.05
C VAL A 75 -11.81 20.97 -9.59
N VAL A 76 -11.18 21.84 -8.80
CA VAL A 76 -10.88 21.57 -7.38
C VAL A 76 -11.29 22.75 -6.52
N ASP A 77 -11.95 22.47 -5.39
CA ASP A 77 -12.21 23.48 -4.36
C ASP A 77 -10.88 23.90 -3.71
N CYS A 78 -10.49 25.14 -3.96
CA CYS A 78 -9.27 25.73 -3.44
C CYS A 78 -9.50 26.63 -2.22
N GLU A 79 -10.76 26.97 -1.94
CA GLU A 79 -11.15 27.82 -0.82
C GLU A 79 -11.11 27.05 0.51
N SER A 80 -11.55 25.77 0.51
CA SER A 80 -11.57 24.90 1.70
C SER A 80 -10.20 24.30 2.06
N GLY A 81 -9.16 25.13 2.21
CA GLY A 81 -7.88 24.71 2.78
C GLY A 81 -6.96 23.90 1.84
N TYR A 82 -6.95 24.24 0.55
CA TYR A 82 -6.01 23.62 -0.39
C TYR A 82 -4.56 23.94 -0.01
N THR A 83 -3.79 22.89 0.30
CA THR A 83 -2.39 23.02 0.73
C THR A 83 -1.52 22.12 -0.12
N SER A 84 -0.55 22.71 -0.81
CA SER A 84 0.42 21.99 -1.63
C SER A 84 1.68 22.82 -1.82
N SER A 85 2.84 22.17 -1.70
CA SER A 85 4.14 22.82 -1.92
C SER A 85 4.51 23.00 -3.39
N THR A 86 3.82 22.32 -4.31
CA THR A 86 4.08 22.40 -5.76
C THR A 86 3.01 23.17 -6.53
N TYR A 87 2.01 23.71 -5.83
CA TYR A 87 0.97 24.54 -6.42
C TYR A 87 1.56 25.80 -7.07
N LYS A 88 1.15 26.07 -8.31
CA LYS A 88 1.53 27.28 -9.06
C LYS A 88 0.33 27.86 -9.82
N PRO A 89 -0.07 29.11 -9.55
CA PRO A 89 -1.10 29.75 -10.35
C PRO A 89 -0.60 30.02 -11.78
N ALA A 90 -1.47 29.84 -12.78
CA ALA A 90 -1.16 30.10 -14.18
C ALA A 90 -1.24 31.60 -14.46
N ARG A 91 -0.07 32.23 -14.67
CA ARG A 91 0.03 33.67 -14.91
C ARG A 91 -0.50 34.04 -16.29
N CYS A 92 -1.04 35.25 -16.43
CA CYS A 92 -1.48 35.76 -17.72
C CYS A 92 -0.37 35.72 -18.77
N LYS A 93 -0.77 35.51 -20.03
CA LYS A 93 0.13 35.35 -21.20
C LYS A 93 1.10 34.16 -21.10
N SER A 94 0.93 33.28 -20.12
CA SER A 94 1.73 32.06 -20.01
C SER A 94 1.34 31.02 -21.06
N LYS A 95 2.23 30.03 -21.25
CA LYS A 95 1.96 28.88 -22.12
C LYS A 95 0.77 28.07 -21.62
N GLN A 96 0.53 28.04 -20.31
CA GLN A 96 -0.58 27.34 -19.66
C GLN A 96 -1.91 27.94 -20.09
N CYS A 97 -2.07 29.27 -19.99
CA CYS A 97 -3.29 29.97 -20.40
C CYS A 97 -3.54 29.81 -21.91
N SER A 98 -2.46 29.89 -22.70
CA SER A 98 -2.52 29.68 -24.16
C SER A 98 -2.92 28.25 -24.51
N PHE A 99 -2.37 27.26 -23.80
CA PHE A 99 -2.70 25.85 -23.97
C PHE A 99 -4.15 25.56 -23.60
N ALA A 100 -4.65 26.17 -22.51
CA ALA A 100 -6.04 26.10 -22.08
C ALA A 100 -7.02 26.87 -22.98
N LYS A 101 -6.54 27.60 -23.98
CA LYS A 101 -7.34 28.43 -24.90
C LYS A 101 -8.26 29.42 -24.18
N VAL A 102 -7.81 29.94 -23.04
CA VAL A 102 -8.53 30.99 -22.32
C VAL A 102 -8.65 32.22 -23.22
N LYS A 103 -9.86 32.79 -23.32
CA LYS A 103 -10.06 34.04 -24.08
C LYS A 103 -9.23 35.16 -23.43
N LEU A 104 -8.62 36.02 -24.25
CA LEU A 104 -7.61 36.99 -23.79
C LEU A 104 -8.12 38.00 -22.74
N ASP A 105 -9.43 38.19 -22.67
CA ASP A 105 -10.17 39.08 -21.77
C ASP A 105 -10.43 38.48 -20.37
N ALA A 106 -10.22 37.17 -20.18
CA ALA A 106 -10.40 36.48 -18.89
C ALA A 106 -9.12 36.45 -18.03
N CYS A 107 -8.32 37.52 -18.11
CA CYS A 107 -7.01 37.64 -17.50
C CYS A 107 -6.92 38.94 -16.69
N GLY A 108 -6.63 38.87 -15.39
CA GLY A 108 -6.70 40.07 -14.55
C GLY A 108 -6.35 39.86 -13.09
N ASP A 109 -6.57 40.92 -12.32
CA ASP A 109 -6.32 41.00 -10.88
C ASP A 109 -7.65 40.90 -10.14
N TYR A 110 -8.13 39.67 -9.94
CA TYR A 110 -9.42 39.40 -9.31
C TYR A 110 -9.31 39.06 -7.83
N CYS A 111 -8.09 38.95 -7.28
CA CYS A 111 -7.90 38.61 -5.88
C CYS A 111 -7.95 39.85 -4.98
N LEU A 112 -9.06 39.98 -4.25
CA LEU A 112 -9.27 41.06 -3.27
C LEU A 112 -8.63 40.79 -1.90
N THR A 113 -8.01 39.62 -1.73
CA THR A 113 -7.41 39.17 -0.46
C THR A 113 -5.92 38.84 -0.63
N LYS A 114 -5.26 38.41 0.45
CA LYS A 114 -3.87 37.97 0.36
C LYS A 114 -3.75 36.77 -0.61
N PRO A 115 -2.68 36.71 -1.44
CA PRO A 115 -2.48 35.61 -2.37
C PRO A 115 -2.58 34.24 -1.69
N LYS A 116 -3.42 33.37 -2.24
CA LYS A 116 -3.64 31.99 -1.79
C LYS A 116 -4.10 31.13 -2.97
N PRO A 117 -4.10 29.78 -2.86
CA PRO A 117 -4.65 28.94 -3.94
C PRO A 117 -6.08 29.36 -4.34
N GLY A 118 -6.30 29.60 -5.64
CA GLY A 118 -7.57 30.07 -6.17
C GLY A 118 -7.81 31.58 -6.07
N CYS A 119 -6.88 32.34 -5.48
CA CYS A 119 -6.95 33.80 -5.38
C CYS A 119 -5.55 34.37 -5.55
N ASN A 120 -5.16 34.66 -6.79
CA ASN A 120 -3.92 35.36 -7.12
C ASN A 120 -4.20 36.46 -8.15
N ASN A 121 -3.32 37.46 -8.17
CA ASN A 121 -3.33 38.51 -9.20
C ASN A 121 -2.60 38.05 -10.46
N ASN A 122 -2.92 38.66 -11.60
CA ASN A 122 -2.31 38.41 -12.91
C ASN A 122 -2.40 36.93 -13.32
N THR A 123 -3.57 36.33 -13.15
CA THR A 123 -3.87 34.94 -13.50
C THR A 123 -4.96 34.85 -14.56
N CYS A 124 -4.97 33.74 -15.29
CA CYS A 124 -6.02 33.46 -16.26
C CYS A 124 -7.12 32.60 -15.64
N HIS A 125 -8.35 32.94 -15.98
CA HIS A 125 -9.55 32.26 -15.49
C HIS A 125 -10.28 31.57 -16.64
N THR A 126 -10.88 30.41 -16.37
CA THR A 126 -11.74 29.72 -17.33
C THR A 126 -13.17 29.62 -16.81
N LEU A 127 -14.08 29.32 -17.72
CA LEU A 127 -15.46 29.01 -17.40
C LEU A 127 -15.50 27.67 -16.66
N VAL A 128 -16.13 27.65 -15.49
CA VAL A 128 -16.37 26.41 -14.75
C VAL A 128 -17.84 26.26 -14.49
N GLY A 129 -18.36 25.07 -14.76
CA GLY A 129 -19.75 24.70 -14.50
C GLY A 129 -19.87 23.55 -13.54
N ASN A 130 -20.86 23.63 -12.65
CA ASN A 130 -21.40 22.45 -11.97
C ASN A 130 -22.85 22.24 -12.45
N PRO A 131 -23.11 21.21 -13.27
CA PRO A 131 -24.43 20.97 -13.84
C PRO A 131 -25.50 20.64 -12.79
N LEU A 132 -25.12 20.19 -11.59
CA LEU A 132 -26.04 19.79 -10.52
C LEU A 132 -26.70 20.98 -9.78
N ILE A 133 -26.10 22.16 -9.91
CA ILE A 133 -26.63 23.44 -9.39
C ILE A 133 -26.93 24.44 -10.51
N THR A 134 -26.88 23.99 -11.77
CA THR A 134 -27.14 24.82 -12.97
C THR A 134 -26.40 26.16 -12.94
N THR A 135 -25.17 26.17 -12.41
CA THR A 135 -24.37 27.39 -12.22
C THR A 135 -23.09 27.28 -13.02
N TYR A 136 -22.78 28.34 -13.78
CA TYR A 136 -21.53 28.53 -14.49
C TYR A 136 -20.89 29.83 -14.02
N THR A 137 -19.58 29.82 -13.77
CA THR A 137 -18.83 31.00 -13.34
C THR A 137 -17.60 31.22 -14.21
N PHE A 138 -17.32 32.47 -14.54
CA PHE A 138 -16.10 32.89 -15.25
C PHE A 138 -14.92 33.20 -14.30
N GLY A 139 -14.98 32.69 -13.05
CA GLY A 139 -13.97 32.98 -12.01
C GLY A 139 -12.96 31.87 -11.74
N GLY A 140 -12.99 30.74 -12.45
CA GLY A 140 -12.14 29.59 -12.13
C GLY A 140 -10.66 29.83 -12.48
N GLU A 141 -9.82 30.09 -11.48
CA GLU A 141 -8.38 30.33 -11.68
C GLU A 141 -7.68 29.06 -12.18
N LEU A 142 -6.92 29.15 -13.27
CA LEU A 142 -6.08 28.05 -13.72
C LEU A 142 -4.82 27.95 -12.85
N ALA A 143 -4.46 26.71 -12.49
CA ALA A 143 -3.26 26.41 -11.73
C ALA A 143 -2.61 25.11 -12.21
N GLU A 144 -1.33 24.95 -11.86
CA GLU A 144 -0.58 23.71 -12.02
C GLU A 144 -0.29 23.10 -10.65
N ASP A 145 -0.46 21.80 -10.54
CA ASP A 145 0.06 21.01 -9.44
C ASP A 145 0.31 19.56 -9.91
N VAL A 146 0.84 18.71 -9.04
CA VAL A 146 1.00 17.30 -9.33
C VAL A 146 -0.38 16.62 -9.42
N LEU A 147 -0.53 15.82 -10.47
CA LEU A 147 -1.61 14.84 -10.62
C LEU A 147 -0.99 13.47 -10.77
N ALA A 148 -1.58 12.46 -10.14
CA ALA A 148 -1.16 11.08 -10.27
C ALA A 148 -2.35 10.16 -10.55
N ILE A 149 -2.26 9.39 -11.63
CA ILE A 149 -3.28 8.44 -12.06
C ILE A 149 -2.64 7.06 -12.26
N GLY A 150 -3.30 6.05 -11.71
CA GLY A 150 -2.92 4.66 -11.86
C GLY A 150 -3.43 3.83 -10.70
N THR A 151 -3.48 2.51 -10.91
CA THR A 151 -3.72 1.55 -9.85
C THR A 151 -2.36 1.13 -9.30
N ALA A 152 -2.07 1.50 -8.05
CA ALA A 152 -1.00 0.84 -7.33
C ALA A 152 -1.36 -0.65 -7.26
N PRO A 153 -0.45 -1.57 -7.67
CA PRO A 153 1.00 -1.37 -7.79
C PRO A 153 1.55 -1.29 -9.22
N ILE A 154 0.72 -1.17 -10.26
CA ILE A 154 1.15 -1.45 -11.64
C ILE A 154 2.01 -0.32 -12.21
N VAL A 155 1.50 0.92 -12.29
CA VAL A 155 2.24 2.14 -12.64
C VAL A 155 1.43 3.32 -12.14
N LEU A 156 2.00 4.13 -11.23
CA LEU A 156 1.45 5.44 -10.92
C LEU A 156 2.07 6.44 -11.89
N VAL A 157 1.31 6.90 -12.88
CA VAL A 157 1.76 7.95 -13.78
C VAL A 157 1.51 9.29 -13.12
N SER A 158 2.59 9.98 -12.79
CA SER A 158 2.55 11.31 -12.21
C SER A 158 2.89 12.36 -13.26
N GLN A 159 2.05 13.38 -13.36
CA GLN A 159 2.33 14.60 -14.08
C GLN A 159 2.55 15.73 -13.06
N PRO A 160 3.79 16.20 -12.86
CA PRO A 160 4.11 17.21 -11.84
C PRO A 160 3.52 18.61 -12.13
N ARG A 161 3.08 18.87 -13.36
CA ARG A 161 2.53 20.17 -13.79
C ARG A 161 1.21 19.98 -14.54
N PHE A 162 0.26 19.33 -13.90
CA PHE A 162 -1.06 19.11 -14.48
C PHE A 162 -1.90 20.38 -14.31
N ILE A 163 -2.49 20.86 -15.40
CA ILE A 163 -3.30 22.08 -15.38
C ILE A 163 -4.70 21.72 -14.85
N PHE A 164 -5.15 22.41 -13.83
CA PHE A 164 -6.47 22.23 -13.25
C PHE A 164 -7.08 23.59 -12.92
N THR A 165 -8.37 23.62 -12.62
CA THR A 165 -9.08 24.85 -12.30
C THR A 165 -9.42 24.89 -10.82
N CYS A 166 -8.93 25.91 -10.12
CA CYS A 166 -9.32 26.24 -8.76
C CYS A 166 -10.63 26.99 -8.75
N VAL A 167 -11.54 26.61 -7.85
CA VAL A 167 -12.83 27.28 -7.64
C VAL A 167 -13.13 27.47 -6.17
N GLU A 168 -14.09 28.35 -5.91
CA GLU A 168 -14.70 28.56 -4.60
C GLU A 168 -15.61 27.38 -4.21
N SER A 169 -15.82 27.21 -2.90
CA SER A 169 -16.57 26.08 -2.34
C SER A 169 -18.02 26.02 -2.80
N TYR A 170 -18.60 27.15 -3.24
CA TYR A 170 -19.98 27.15 -3.74
C TYR A 170 -20.15 26.35 -5.04
N ILE A 171 -19.11 26.24 -5.87
CA ILE A 171 -19.15 25.48 -7.13
C ILE A 171 -19.24 23.98 -6.87
N ILE A 172 -18.72 23.48 -5.76
CA ILE A 172 -18.79 22.06 -5.40
C ILE A 172 -20.07 21.68 -4.61
N LYS A 173 -21.05 22.57 -4.52
CA LYS A 173 -22.34 22.26 -3.87
C LYS A 173 -23.06 21.11 -4.58
N ARG A 174 -23.81 20.32 -3.80
CA ARG A 174 -24.54 19.12 -4.23
C ARG A 174 -23.68 17.98 -4.78
N LEU A 175 -22.34 18.08 -4.75
CA LEU A 175 -21.49 16.91 -4.95
C LEU A 175 -21.64 15.93 -3.78
N ALA A 176 -21.33 14.66 -4.03
CA ALA A 176 -21.36 13.63 -3.00
C ALA A 176 -20.47 13.97 -1.79
N LYS A 177 -20.81 13.43 -0.62
CA LYS A 177 -20.08 13.72 0.62
C LYS A 177 -18.60 13.33 0.50
N GLY A 178 -17.70 14.26 0.86
CA GLY A 178 -16.25 14.04 0.79
C GLY A 178 -15.65 14.16 -0.60
N VAL A 179 -16.43 14.58 -1.61
CA VAL A 179 -15.94 15.01 -2.92
C VAL A 179 -15.49 16.46 -2.83
N THR A 180 -14.33 16.78 -3.40
CA THR A 180 -13.73 18.11 -3.34
C THR A 180 -13.53 18.74 -4.72
N GLY A 181 -14.16 18.17 -5.74
CA GLY A 181 -14.01 18.64 -7.12
C GLY A 181 -14.71 17.79 -8.18
N ILE A 182 -14.49 18.14 -9.44
CA ILE A 182 -15.05 17.48 -10.63
C ILE A 182 -13.90 17.02 -11.55
N ALA A 183 -13.93 15.76 -12.00
CA ALA A 183 -13.01 15.20 -12.98
C ALA A 183 -13.61 15.31 -14.39
N GLY A 184 -13.12 16.26 -15.18
CA GLY A 184 -13.61 16.56 -16.53
C GLY A 184 -13.01 15.71 -17.65
N PHE A 185 -13.88 15.16 -18.51
CA PHE A 185 -13.54 14.36 -19.68
C PHE A 185 -14.03 14.97 -21.01
N GLY A 186 -14.28 16.29 -21.05
CA GLY A 186 -14.85 16.99 -22.21
C GLY A 186 -13.99 16.88 -23.47
N HIS A 187 -14.63 16.70 -24.62
CA HIS A 187 -13.92 16.40 -25.88
C HIS A 187 -13.23 17.62 -26.50
N ASN A 188 -13.78 18.82 -26.29
CA ASN A 188 -13.32 20.04 -26.94
C ASN A 188 -12.32 20.84 -26.09
N SER A 189 -12.07 20.40 -24.86
CA SER A 189 -11.15 21.06 -23.93
C SER A 189 -9.75 20.48 -24.08
N THR A 190 -8.75 21.33 -24.27
CA THR A 190 -7.34 20.94 -24.24
C THR A 190 -6.87 20.53 -22.85
N ILE A 191 -7.54 21.01 -21.79
CA ILE A 191 -7.22 20.75 -20.39
C ILE A 191 -8.11 19.68 -19.74
N SER A 192 -8.87 18.90 -20.51
CA SER A 192 -9.54 17.71 -19.97
C SER A 192 -8.51 16.61 -19.66
N ILE A 193 -8.84 15.71 -18.74
CA ILE A 193 -7.97 14.61 -18.30
C ILE A 193 -7.39 13.81 -19.48
N PRO A 194 -8.20 13.26 -20.42
CA PRO A 194 -7.65 12.46 -21.52
C PRO A 194 -6.78 13.28 -22.48
N ASN A 195 -7.06 14.57 -22.67
CA ASN A 195 -6.32 15.42 -23.59
C ASN A 195 -4.96 15.86 -23.02
N GLN A 196 -4.90 16.20 -21.73
CA GLN A 196 -3.62 16.51 -21.06
C GLN A 196 -2.74 15.26 -20.94
N LEU A 197 -3.30 14.12 -20.55
CA LEU A 197 -2.51 12.88 -20.40
C LEU A 197 -1.93 12.40 -21.73
N ALA A 198 -2.69 12.53 -22.83
CA ALA A 198 -2.21 12.24 -24.17
C ALA A 198 -1.06 13.17 -24.63
N SER A 199 -0.88 14.33 -24.00
CA SER A 199 0.24 15.24 -24.29
C SER A 199 1.52 14.89 -23.51
N LEU A 200 1.43 14.01 -22.51
CA LEU A 200 2.58 13.62 -21.67
C LEU A 200 3.54 12.69 -22.39
N ASP A 201 2.99 11.72 -23.12
CA ASP A 201 3.73 10.64 -23.74
C ASP A 201 2.98 10.15 -24.97
N SER A 202 3.70 9.88 -26.06
CA SER A 202 3.13 9.40 -27.32
C SER A 202 2.38 8.06 -27.20
N ARG A 203 2.59 7.30 -26.11
CA ARG A 203 1.85 6.06 -25.82
C ARG A 203 0.42 6.30 -25.38
N PHE A 204 0.13 7.47 -24.79
CA PHE A 204 -1.23 7.82 -24.39
C PHE A 204 -1.97 8.47 -25.56
N THR A 205 -3.08 7.87 -25.94
CA THR A 205 -3.96 8.44 -26.97
C THR A 205 -5.09 9.23 -26.34
N ARG A 206 -5.66 10.20 -27.08
CA ARG A 206 -6.93 10.88 -26.72
C ARG A 206 -8.16 9.96 -26.87
N LYS A 207 -8.03 8.71 -26.47
CA LYS A 207 -9.12 7.72 -26.41
C LYS A 207 -9.33 7.36 -24.95
N PHE A 208 -10.55 7.05 -24.57
CA PHE A 208 -10.84 6.49 -23.26
C PHE A 208 -12.07 5.60 -23.31
N GLY A 209 -12.12 4.61 -22.41
CA GLY A 209 -13.26 3.73 -22.20
C GLY A 209 -13.88 3.97 -20.84
N ILE A 210 -15.20 3.89 -20.71
CA ILE A 210 -15.90 3.89 -19.42
C ILE A 210 -16.77 2.65 -19.32
N CYS A 211 -16.67 1.96 -18.18
CA CYS A 211 -17.45 0.79 -17.83
C CYS A 211 -17.92 0.97 -16.40
N LEU A 212 -19.18 1.38 -16.22
CA LEU A 212 -19.75 1.69 -14.90
C LEU A 212 -20.30 0.41 -14.27
N SER A 213 -20.06 0.20 -12.97
CA SER A 213 -20.71 -0.91 -12.28
C SER A 213 -22.12 -0.51 -11.84
N SER A 214 -23.07 -1.45 -11.92
CA SER A 214 -24.41 -1.26 -11.37
C SER A 214 -24.47 -1.36 -9.84
N SER A 215 -23.35 -1.71 -9.18
CA SER A 215 -23.27 -1.83 -7.73
C SER A 215 -22.74 -0.56 -7.08
N THR A 216 -23.33 -0.15 -5.97
CA THR A 216 -22.77 0.89 -5.07
C THR A 216 -21.63 0.36 -4.18
N ARG A 217 -21.42 -0.96 -4.18
CA ARG A 217 -20.39 -1.64 -3.37
C ARG A 217 -19.16 -2.05 -4.16
N SER A 218 -19.20 -1.92 -5.49
CA SER A 218 -18.10 -2.30 -6.38
C SER A 218 -17.83 -1.17 -7.36
N SER A 219 -16.56 -0.83 -7.55
CA SER A 219 -16.17 0.18 -8.54
C SER A 219 -16.25 -0.40 -9.94
N GLY A 220 -16.72 0.39 -10.90
CA GLY A 220 -16.37 0.23 -12.31
C GLY A 220 -15.03 0.89 -12.63
N VAL A 221 -14.79 1.17 -13.91
CA VAL A 221 -13.52 1.69 -14.41
C VAL A 221 -13.67 2.72 -15.53
N ILE A 222 -12.73 3.66 -15.55
CA ILE A 222 -12.39 4.49 -16.69
C ILE A 222 -10.98 4.10 -17.16
N PHE A 223 -10.85 3.72 -18.43
CA PHE A 223 -9.59 3.43 -19.11
C PHE A 223 -9.17 4.66 -19.89
N VAL A 224 -8.00 5.26 -19.63
CA VAL A 224 -7.50 6.41 -20.41
C VAL A 224 -6.33 5.96 -21.28
N GLY A 225 -6.50 5.99 -22.60
CA GLY A 225 -5.55 5.44 -23.57
C GLY A 225 -6.26 4.53 -24.57
N SER A 226 -5.49 3.76 -25.33
CA SER A 226 -6.05 2.86 -26.36
C SER A 226 -6.42 1.48 -25.81
N SER A 227 -7.27 0.76 -26.53
CA SER A 227 -7.54 -0.68 -26.31
C SER A 227 -6.26 -1.51 -26.50
N PRO A 228 -6.16 -2.72 -25.90
CA PRO A 228 -7.24 -3.56 -25.36
C PRO A 228 -7.75 -3.12 -23.97
N TYR A 229 -9.05 -3.27 -23.72
CA TYR A 229 -9.67 -3.02 -22.42
C TYR A 229 -10.10 -4.35 -21.81
N TYR A 230 -9.37 -4.82 -20.80
CA TYR A 230 -9.62 -6.11 -20.19
C TYR A 230 -10.54 -6.01 -18.98
N VAL A 231 -11.51 -6.93 -18.90
CA VAL A 231 -12.12 -7.37 -17.65
C VAL A 231 -11.74 -8.82 -17.42
N TYR A 232 -11.77 -9.27 -16.17
CA TYR A 232 -11.21 -10.54 -15.75
C TYR A 232 -12.29 -11.47 -15.18
N ASN A 233 -11.95 -12.75 -15.01
CA ASN A 233 -12.86 -13.83 -14.60
C ASN A 233 -14.15 -13.91 -15.44
N PRO A 234 -14.04 -14.28 -16.73
CA PRO A 234 -12.80 -14.64 -17.47
C PRO A 234 -12.08 -13.42 -18.09
N MET A 235 -10.80 -13.56 -18.44
CA MET A 235 -10.04 -12.47 -19.11
C MET A 235 -10.60 -12.24 -20.52
N ILE A 236 -11.36 -11.18 -20.69
CA ILE A 236 -11.99 -10.78 -21.95
C ILE A 236 -11.58 -9.34 -22.25
N ASP A 237 -11.12 -9.12 -23.48
CA ASP A 237 -11.04 -7.78 -24.04
C ASP A 237 -12.44 -7.33 -24.46
N ILE A 238 -13.07 -6.51 -23.61
CA ILE A 238 -14.42 -6.00 -23.81
C ILE A 238 -14.52 -4.97 -24.94
N SER A 239 -13.39 -4.52 -25.49
CA SER A 239 -13.35 -3.56 -26.60
C SER A 239 -13.47 -4.20 -28.00
N LYS A 240 -13.51 -5.54 -28.10
CA LYS A 240 -13.53 -6.25 -29.39
C LYS A 240 -14.85 -6.14 -30.17
N ASN A 241 -15.99 -6.07 -29.48
CA ASN A 241 -17.32 -6.14 -30.08
C ASN A 241 -18.10 -4.84 -29.86
N LEU A 242 -17.61 -3.75 -30.44
CA LEU A 242 -18.21 -2.42 -30.31
C LEU A 242 -18.96 -2.00 -31.58
N VAL A 243 -20.15 -1.45 -31.37
CA VAL A 243 -20.91 -0.74 -32.42
C VAL A 243 -20.53 0.73 -32.38
N TYR A 244 -19.86 1.22 -33.43
CA TYR A 244 -19.42 2.61 -33.51
C TYR A 244 -20.45 3.50 -34.22
N THR A 245 -20.61 4.71 -33.71
CA THR A 245 -21.33 5.81 -34.35
C THR A 245 -20.53 7.11 -34.29
N PRO A 246 -20.60 7.99 -35.30
CA PRO A 246 -19.95 9.29 -35.25
C PRO A 246 -20.51 10.17 -34.13
N LEU A 247 -19.62 10.90 -33.46
CA LEU A 247 -19.98 12.04 -32.62
C LEU A 247 -20.41 13.20 -33.51
N VAL A 248 -21.44 13.92 -33.09
CA VAL A 248 -21.96 15.10 -33.80
C VAL A 248 -21.64 16.33 -32.96
N GLY A 249 -21.16 17.40 -33.60
CA GLY A 249 -20.98 18.68 -32.92
C GLY A 249 -22.33 19.36 -32.68
N ASN A 250 -22.49 20.05 -31.56
CA ASN A 250 -23.65 20.87 -31.31
C ASN A 250 -23.32 22.32 -31.71
N PRO A 251 -24.08 22.96 -32.61
CA PRO A 251 -23.85 24.36 -33.00
C PRO A 251 -23.83 25.35 -31.82
N MET A 252 -24.44 24.99 -30.68
CA MET A 252 -24.46 25.77 -29.43
C MET A 252 -23.34 25.41 -28.44
N ASP A 253 -22.29 24.68 -28.86
CA ASP A 253 -21.13 24.27 -28.03
C ASP A 253 -20.38 25.43 -27.32
N TRP A 254 -20.67 26.69 -27.67
CA TRP A 254 -20.14 27.89 -27.02
C TRP A 254 -20.91 28.30 -25.75
N LEU A 255 -22.10 27.74 -25.51
CA LEU A 255 -22.98 28.00 -24.35
C LEU A 255 -23.18 26.79 -23.44
N THR A 256 -22.95 25.57 -23.95
CA THR A 256 -23.21 24.32 -23.23
C THR A 256 -21.92 23.59 -22.86
N PRO A 257 -21.94 22.75 -21.79
CA PRO A 257 -20.79 21.90 -21.44
C PRO A 257 -20.39 21.03 -22.63
N MET A 258 -19.11 20.65 -22.69
CA MET A 258 -18.47 19.96 -23.81
C MET A 258 -18.87 18.47 -23.89
N GLU A 259 -20.18 18.24 -23.98
CA GLU A 259 -20.83 16.94 -23.94
C GLU A 259 -20.68 16.15 -25.25
N TYR A 260 -21.03 14.87 -25.19
CA TYR A 260 -20.91 13.94 -26.30
C TYR A 260 -22.28 13.70 -26.93
N HIS A 261 -22.48 14.18 -28.15
CA HIS A 261 -23.73 13.98 -28.89
C HIS A 261 -23.60 12.89 -29.95
N VAL A 262 -24.65 12.05 -30.06
CA VAL A 262 -24.79 11.03 -31.11
C VAL A 262 -26.15 11.16 -31.77
N ASN A 263 -26.23 10.79 -33.04
CA ASN A 263 -27.50 10.83 -33.77
C ASN A 263 -28.23 9.48 -33.67
N VAL A 264 -29.41 9.50 -33.04
CA VAL A 264 -30.34 8.36 -32.94
C VAL A 264 -31.46 8.57 -33.95
N SER A 265 -31.59 7.67 -34.92
CA SER A 265 -32.60 7.79 -35.99
C SER A 265 -33.96 7.22 -35.60
N SER A 266 -33.99 6.22 -34.73
CA SER A 266 -35.23 5.59 -34.25
C SER A 266 -34.96 4.79 -32.98
N ILE A 267 -35.95 4.67 -32.12
CA ILE A 267 -35.96 3.73 -30.98
C ILE A 267 -36.87 2.56 -31.37
N ARG A 268 -36.36 1.32 -31.31
CA ARG A 268 -37.15 0.11 -31.56
C ARG A 268 -37.35 -0.64 -30.26
N ILE A 269 -38.54 -1.19 -30.08
CA ILE A 269 -38.89 -1.98 -28.90
C ILE A 269 -39.30 -3.37 -29.38
N ALA A 270 -38.64 -4.41 -28.90
CA ALA A 270 -38.90 -5.78 -29.34
C ALA A 270 -40.04 -6.43 -28.54
N GLY A 271 -41.28 -6.27 -28.99
CA GLY A 271 -42.47 -6.86 -28.37
C GLY A 271 -43.75 -6.22 -28.90
N LYS A 272 -44.87 -6.96 -28.94
CA LYS A 272 -46.15 -6.48 -29.52
C LYS A 272 -47.05 -5.70 -28.53
N ASP A 273 -46.65 -5.57 -27.26
CA ASP A 273 -47.52 -5.04 -26.21
C ASP A 273 -47.11 -3.65 -25.73
N ARG A 274 -48.13 -2.85 -25.39
CA ARG A 274 -48.03 -1.45 -24.94
C ARG A 274 -47.21 -1.39 -23.65
N PHE A 275 -46.12 -0.64 -23.67
CA PHE A 275 -45.38 -0.29 -22.44
C PHE A 275 -46.28 0.52 -21.52
N GLY A 276 -46.70 -0.07 -20.40
CA GLY A 276 -47.30 0.66 -19.29
C GLY A 276 -46.22 1.28 -18.41
N ALA A 277 -46.44 2.51 -17.96
CA ALA A 277 -45.71 3.05 -16.81
C ALA A 277 -46.02 2.17 -15.59
N CYS A 278 -44.99 1.60 -14.97
CA CYS A 278 -45.03 0.67 -13.83
C CYS A 278 -45.94 -0.56 -13.98
N PHE A 279 -45.37 -1.75 -13.78
CA PHE A 279 -46.07 -3.03 -13.89
C PHE A 279 -45.70 -3.96 -12.74
N SER A 280 -46.55 -4.96 -12.52
CA SER A 280 -46.32 -5.98 -11.48
C SER A 280 -45.11 -6.84 -11.82
N SER A 281 -44.17 -6.97 -10.88
CA SER A 281 -42.98 -7.80 -11.06
C SER A 281 -43.19 -9.28 -10.76
N LYS A 282 -44.38 -9.68 -10.27
CA LYS A 282 -44.66 -11.05 -9.78
C LYS A 282 -44.45 -12.14 -10.85
N ASN A 283 -44.73 -11.83 -12.10
CA ASN A 283 -44.65 -12.79 -13.21
C ASN A 283 -43.46 -12.52 -14.15
N VAL A 284 -42.57 -11.61 -13.79
CA VAL A 284 -41.44 -11.21 -14.63
C VAL A 284 -40.28 -12.15 -14.32
N ARG A 285 -39.87 -12.94 -15.31
CA ARG A 285 -38.72 -13.85 -15.17
C ARG A 285 -37.43 -13.04 -15.01
N SER A 286 -36.48 -13.58 -14.27
CA SER A 286 -35.14 -13.00 -14.16
C SER A 286 -34.21 -13.65 -15.18
N THR A 287 -33.41 -12.85 -15.87
CA THR A 287 -32.36 -13.31 -16.80
C THR A 287 -31.00 -12.77 -16.36
N ASN A 288 -29.92 -13.27 -16.99
CA ASN A 288 -28.58 -12.74 -16.74
C ASN A 288 -28.48 -11.23 -17.01
N VAL A 289 -29.28 -10.71 -17.95
CA VAL A 289 -29.32 -9.29 -18.33
C VAL A 289 -30.48 -8.55 -17.64
N GLY A 290 -30.94 -9.03 -16.48
CA GLY A 290 -32.00 -8.43 -15.68
C GLY A 290 -33.39 -8.99 -15.98
N PRO A 291 -34.45 -8.29 -15.56
CA PRO A 291 -35.83 -8.72 -15.80
C PRO A 291 -36.11 -9.02 -17.28
N ASP A 292 -36.86 -10.09 -17.55
CA ASP A 292 -37.25 -10.52 -18.90
C ASP A 292 -38.36 -9.60 -19.42
N VAL A 293 -37.94 -8.44 -19.93
CA VAL A 293 -38.79 -7.40 -20.50
C VAL A 293 -38.32 -7.10 -21.94
N PRO A 294 -39.20 -6.54 -22.80
CA PRO A 294 -38.82 -6.17 -24.15
C PRO A 294 -37.54 -5.30 -24.17
N VAL A 295 -36.60 -5.68 -25.03
CA VAL A 295 -35.36 -4.92 -25.21
C VAL A 295 -35.61 -3.64 -26.00
N ILE A 296 -34.83 -2.61 -25.71
CA ILE A 296 -34.91 -1.29 -26.36
C ILE A 296 -33.65 -1.08 -27.19
N ASP A 297 -33.79 -0.91 -28.50
CA ASP A 297 -32.69 -0.67 -29.42
C ASP A 297 -32.65 0.81 -29.82
N PHE A 298 -31.56 1.50 -29.46
CA PHE A 298 -31.21 2.80 -30.00
C PHE A 298 -30.55 2.60 -31.36
N VAL A 299 -31.27 2.91 -32.44
CA VAL A 299 -30.75 2.76 -33.80
C VAL A 299 -30.01 4.03 -34.19
N PHE A 300 -28.73 3.88 -34.54
CA PHE A 300 -27.91 4.96 -35.06
C PHE A 300 -28.15 5.16 -36.56
N ARG A 301 -27.51 6.16 -37.17
CA ARG A 301 -27.69 6.56 -38.58
C ARG A 301 -27.76 5.40 -39.61
N LYS A 302 -27.04 4.30 -39.42
CA LYS A 302 -27.16 3.09 -40.25
C LYS A 302 -28.16 2.13 -39.61
N LYS A 303 -29.18 1.67 -40.35
CA LYS A 303 -30.24 0.77 -39.85
C LYS A 303 -29.73 -0.53 -39.18
N SER A 304 -28.51 -0.98 -39.52
CA SER A 304 -27.83 -2.16 -38.95
C SER A 304 -26.95 -1.87 -37.74
N ALA A 305 -26.70 -0.60 -37.40
CA ALA A 305 -25.94 -0.18 -36.23
C ALA A 305 -26.90 0.27 -35.13
N PHE A 306 -27.07 -0.55 -34.10
CA PHE A 306 -27.92 -0.25 -32.95
C PHE A 306 -27.20 -0.60 -31.64
N TRP A 307 -27.57 0.09 -30.57
CA TRP A 307 -27.19 -0.26 -29.21
C TRP A 307 -28.41 -0.78 -28.45
N ARG A 308 -28.30 -1.99 -27.91
CA ARG A 308 -29.40 -2.71 -27.26
C ARG A 308 -29.35 -2.56 -25.75
N ILE A 309 -30.46 -2.11 -25.17
CA ILE A 309 -30.67 -2.01 -23.73
C ILE A 309 -31.57 -3.16 -23.27
N TYR A 310 -31.10 -3.89 -22.27
CA TYR A 310 -31.79 -5.02 -21.66
C TYR A 310 -32.49 -4.63 -20.36
N GLY A 311 -33.29 -5.53 -19.79
CA GLY A 311 -34.05 -5.32 -18.56
C GLY A 311 -33.25 -4.73 -17.39
N ALA A 312 -31.98 -5.11 -17.24
CA ALA A 312 -31.10 -4.58 -16.20
C ALA A 312 -30.90 -3.06 -16.25
N ASN A 313 -31.12 -2.45 -17.41
CA ASN A 313 -30.88 -1.03 -17.67
C ASN A 313 -32.13 -0.32 -18.22
N SER A 314 -33.19 -1.05 -18.57
CA SER A 314 -34.46 -0.49 -19.07
C SER A 314 -35.53 -0.35 -17.99
N VAL A 315 -35.47 -1.13 -16.91
CA VAL A 315 -36.46 -1.07 -15.82
C VAL A 315 -35.78 -1.01 -14.45
N VAL A 316 -36.49 -0.49 -13.46
CA VAL A 316 -36.06 -0.38 -12.06
C VAL A 316 -37.14 -0.93 -11.14
N GLN A 317 -36.73 -1.69 -10.13
CA GLN A 317 -37.66 -2.18 -9.10
C GLN A 317 -37.89 -1.07 -8.07
N VAL A 318 -39.12 -0.56 -7.98
CA VAL A 318 -39.48 0.55 -7.07
C VAL A 318 -40.10 0.05 -5.76
N SER A 319 -40.65 -1.17 -5.76
CA SER A 319 -41.13 -1.87 -4.57
C SER A 319 -41.06 -3.38 -4.79
N LYS A 320 -41.38 -4.17 -3.76
CA LYS A 320 -41.29 -5.64 -3.80
C LYS A 320 -41.99 -6.25 -5.03
N ASP A 321 -43.14 -5.70 -5.40
CA ASP A 321 -44.01 -6.25 -6.45
C ASP A 321 -44.18 -5.31 -7.66
N VAL A 322 -43.41 -4.20 -7.75
CA VAL A 322 -43.58 -3.20 -8.82
C VAL A 322 -42.23 -2.87 -9.47
N MET A 323 -42.19 -2.98 -10.80
CA MET A 323 -41.10 -2.52 -11.65
C MET A 323 -41.58 -1.41 -12.57
N CYS A 324 -40.77 -0.38 -12.77
CA CYS A 324 -41.10 0.76 -13.61
C CYS A 324 -40.07 0.94 -14.72
N LEU A 325 -40.49 1.52 -15.84
CA LEU A 325 -39.61 1.93 -16.91
C LEU A 325 -38.59 2.96 -16.37
N ALA A 326 -37.31 2.71 -16.58
CA ALA A 326 -36.21 3.53 -16.07
C ALA A 326 -35.88 4.72 -17.01
N PHE A 327 -36.88 5.19 -17.76
CA PHE A 327 -36.80 6.35 -18.64
C PHE A 327 -37.80 7.39 -18.14
N VAL A 328 -37.34 8.62 -17.98
CA VAL A 328 -38.15 9.73 -17.47
C VAL A 328 -38.38 10.74 -18.59
N GLY A 329 -39.63 11.21 -18.70
CA GLY A 329 -39.97 12.33 -19.57
C GLY A 329 -39.54 13.66 -18.96
N ARG A 330 -39.27 14.66 -19.81
CA ARG A 330 -39.00 16.04 -19.40
C ARG A 330 -39.74 17.00 -20.34
N GLU A 331 -40.28 18.09 -19.81
CA GLU A 331 -41.11 19.06 -20.54
C GLU A 331 -40.31 20.28 -21.08
N GLN A 332 -38.97 20.20 -21.18
CA GLN A 332 -38.13 21.35 -21.56
C GLN A 332 -37.63 21.29 -23.01
N THR A 333 -37.58 22.45 -23.67
CA THR A 333 -37.36 22.61 -25.12
C THR A 333 -35.94 23.01 -25.54
N TRP A 334 -35.06 23.38 -24.59
CA TRP A 334 -33.71 23.92 -24.88
C TRP A 334 -32.56 22.92 -24.64
N GLU A 335 -32.90 21.66 -24.35
CA GLU A 335 -31.95 20.58 -24.05
C GLU A 335 -31.95 19.51 -25.16
N PRO A 336 -30.92 18.65 -25.26
CA PRO A 336 -30.93 17.53 -26.20
C PRO A 336 -32.19 16.69 -26.04
N SER A 337 -32.77 16.26 -27.17
CA SER A 337 -34.02 15.49 -27.20
C SER A 337 -33.96 14.17 -26.41
N ILE A 338 -32.76 13.64 -26.19
CA ILE A 338 -32.50 12.43 -25.41
C ILE A 338 -31.21 12.63 -24.62
N VAL A 339 -31.27 12.42 -23.31
CA VAL A 339 -30.10 12.29 -22.44
C VAL A 339 -29.98 10.83 -22.01
N ILE A 340 -28.85 10.19 -22.32
CA ILE A 340 -28.59 8.82 -21.86
C ILE A 340 -28.05 8.89 -20.43
N GLY A 341 -28.88 8.49 -19.47
CA GLY A 341 -28.55 8.52 -18.06
C GLY A 341 -27.51 7.47 -17.65
N GLY A 342 -26.83 7.71 -16.53
CA GLY A 342 -25.82 6.79 -16.01
C GLY A 342 -26.34 5.37 -15.77
N TYR A 343 -27.62 5.21 -15.40
CA TYR A 343 -28.24 3.89 -15.21
C TYR A 343 -28.26 3.06 -16.50
N GLN A 344 -28.50 3.70 -17.65
CA GLN A 344 -28.46 3.02 -18.95
C GLN A 344 -27.04 2.60 -19.35
N LEU A 345 -26.01 3.27 -18.83
CA LEU A 345 -24.60 2.99 -19.14
C LEU A 345 -23.99 1.86 -18.29
N GLU A 346 -24.62 1.51 -17.16
CA GLU A 346 -24.12 0.49 -16.24
C GLU A 346 -23.96 -0.87 -16.91
N GLU A 347 -22.84 -1.55 -16.63
CA GLU A 347 -22.48 -2.87 -17.16
C GLU A 347 -22.35 -2.92 -18.69
N ASN A 348 -22.12 -1.76 -19.31
CA ASN A 348 -21.77 -1.59 -20.71
C ASN A 348 -20.46 -0.82 -20.83
N LEU A 349 -19.64 -1.14 -21.84
CA LEU A 349 -18.46 -0.38 -22.20
C LEU A 349 -18.81 0.66 -23.26
N LEU A 350 -18.48 1.91 -22.97
CA LEU A 350 -18.48 3.00 -23.94
C LEU A 350 -17.04 3.40 -24.23
N VAL A 351 -16.68 3.50 -25.51
CA VAL A 351 -15.32 3.88 -25.95
C VAL A 351 -15.36 5.16 -26.75
N PHE A 352 -14.78 6.21 -26.21
CA PHE A 352 -14.66 7.52 -26.83
C PHE A 352 -13.35 7.59 -27.63
N ASP A 353 -13.46 7.70 -28.95
CA ASP A 353 -12.33 7.86 -29.87
C ASP A 353 -12.33 9.31 -30.38
N LEU A 354 -11.76 10.21 -29.58
CA LEU A 354 -11.77 11.65 -29.85
C LEU A 354 -11.07 12.01 -31.17
N PRO A 355 -9.90 11.42 -31.53
CA PRO A 355 -9.25 11.67 -32.80
C PRO A 355 -10.13 11.37 -34.02
N HIS A 356 -10.92 10.28 -33.95
CA HIS A 356 -11.82 9.89 -35.04
C HIS A 356 -13.25 10.41 -34.88
N LYS A 357 -13.52 11.23 -33.85
CA LYS A 357 -14.84 11.78 -33.52
C LYS A 357 -15.94 10.72 -33.56
N LYS A 358 -15.73 9.59 -32.88
CA LYS A 358 -16.70 8.49 -32.81
C LYS A 358 -16.76 7.91 -31.41
N ILE A 359 -17.88 7.27 -31.10
CA ILE A 359 -18.08 6.54 -29.85
C ILE A 359 -18.53 5.11 -30.17
N GLY A 360 -17.95 4.15 -29.47
CA GLY A 360 -18.28 2.73 -29.56
C GLY A 360 -19.10 2.29 -28.37
N PHE A 361 -20.13 1.48 -28.60
CA PHE A 361 -20.97 0.88 -27.56
C PHE A 361 -20.83 -0.63 -27.59
N SER A 362 -20.58 -1.25 -26.44
CA SER A 362 -20.68 -2.71 -26.30
C SER A 362 -22.13 -3.13 -26.06
N SER A 363 -22.40 -4.42 -26.25
CA SER A 363 -23.56 -5.03 -25.59
C SER A 363 -23.31 -5.18 -24.09
N SER A 364 -24.35 -5.53 -23.32
CA SER A 364 -24.23 -5.73 -21.88
C SER A 364 -23.20 -6.82 -21.58
N LEU A 365 -22.25 -6.50 -20.70
CA LEU A 365 -21.24 -7.45 -20.22
C LEU A 365 -21.88 -8.64 -19.49
N LYS A 366 -23.11 -8.49 -18.99
CA LYS A 366 -23.85 -9.57 -18.34
C LYS A 366 -24.18 -10.74 -19.28
N LEU A 367 -24.26 -10.50 -20.61
CA LEU A 367 -24.40 -11.58 -21.60
C LEU A 367 -23.16 -12.49 -21.64
N GLN A 368 -21.99 -11.92 -21.35
CA GLN A 368 -20.72 -12.63 -21.29
C GLN A 368 -20.41 -13.12 -19.86
N GLN A 369 -21.40 -13.12 -18.96
CA GLN A 369 -21.26 -13.50 -17.54
C GLN A 369 -20.15 -12.73 -16.80
N THR A 370 -19.90 -11.49 -17.23
CA THR A 370 -18.89 -10.60 -16.63
C THR A 370 -19.51 -9.26 -16.21
N SER A 371 -18.71 -8.42 -15.59
CA SER A 371 -19.13 -7.11 -15.07
C SER A 371 -18.02 -6.09 -15.22
N CYS A 372 -18.40 -4.82 -15.38
CA CYS A 372 -17.50 -3.68 -15.33
C CYS A 372 -16.68 -3.62 -14.04
N SER A 373 -17.15 -4.25 -12.95
CA SER A 373 -16.41 -4.33 -11.67
C SER A 373 -15.23 -5.29 -11.66
N LYS A 374 -15.05 -6.08 -12.73
CA LYS A 374 -13.97 -7.07 -12.87
C LYS A 374 -12.79 -6.53 -13.70
N TYR A 375 -12.65 -5.22 -13.87
CA TYR A 375 -11.58 -4.59 -14.67
C TYR A 375 -10.18 -4.68 -14.05
N ASP A 376 -10.08 -4.88 -12.74
CA ASP A 376 -8.80 -4.87 -12.06
C ASP A 376 -8.42 -6.28 -11.62
N HIS A 377 -7.56 -6.95 -12.40
CA HIS A 377 -6.96 -8.19 -11.92
C HIS A 377 -5.81 -7.94 -10.96
N ALA A 378 -5.20 -6.75 -10.92
CA ALA A 378 -3.93 -6.52 -10.24
C ALA A 378 -4.09 -5.87 -8.84
N SER A 379 -5.06 -4.98 -8.63
CA SER A 379 -5.53 -4.63 -7.27
C SER A 379 -6.43 -5.74 -6.69
N LYS A 380 -7.09 -6.50 -7.59
CA LYS A 380 -7.62 -7.87 -7.51
C LYS A 380 -6.75 -8.97 -6.89
N ARG A 381 -5.45 -8.76 -6.89
CA ARG A 381 -4.42 -9.78 -6.69
C ARG A 381 -3.47 -9.35 -5.58
N GLN A 382 -4.02 -9.00 -4.43
CA GLN A 382 -3.27 -8.73 -3.21
C GLN A 382 -4.10 -9.18 -2.01
N ARG A 383 -4.15 -10.48 -1.71
CA ARG A 383 -5.18 -11.05 -0.81
C ARG A 383 -6.51 -10.28 -0.94
N THR A 384 -7.08 -10.14 -2.13
CA THR A 384 -8.07 -9.06 -2.33
C THR A 384 -9.46 -9.53 -1.90
N PRO A 385 -10.10 -8.85 -0.93
CA PRO A 385 -9.72 -7.53 -0.37
C PRO A 385 -8.57 -7.61 0.62
N LEU A 386 -7.49 -6.81 0.43
CA LEU A 386 -6.30 -6.75 1.29
C LEU A 386 -6.72 -6.85 2.75
N ILE A 387 -6.46 -8.01 3.37
CA ILE A 387 -6.82 -8.25 4.76
C ILE A 387 -5.62 -7.82 5.61
N PRO A 388 -5.77 -6.85 6.53
CA PRO A 388 -4.78 -6.61 7.56
C PRO A 388 -4.61 -7.91 8.36
N VAL A 389 -3.40 -8.46 8.33
CA VAL A 389 -3.11 -9.70 9.02
C VAL A 389 -2.05 -9.46 10.06
N ASN A 390 -2.35 -9.88 11.28
CA ASN A 390 -1.44 -9.74 12.40
C ASN A 390 -0.48 -10.92 12.39
N PHE A 391 0.81 -10.61 12.50
CA PHE A 391 1.88 -11.58 12.57
C PHE A 391 2.65 -11.42 13.87
N THR A 392 3.03 -12.54 14.49
CA THR A 392 4.06 -12.52 15.52
C THR A 392 5.41 -12.21 14.87
N VAL A 393 6.14 -11.22 15.37
CA VAL A 393 7.47 -10.90 14.82
C VAL A 393 8.49 -11.88 15.39
N HIS A 394 9.23 -12.57 14.51
CA HIS A 394 10.30 -13.48 14.89
C HIS A 394 11.61 -13.06 14.22
N LEU A 395 12.53 -12.51 15.01
CA LEU A 395 13.86 -12.10 14.51
C LEU A 395 14.62 -13.26 13.86
N GLY A 396 14.62 -14.46 14.44
CA GLY A 396 15.30 -15.62 13.88
C GLY A 396 14.57 -16.34 12.73
N GLY A 397 13.33 -15.94 12.42
CA GLY A 397 12.46 -16.65 11.49
C GLY A 397 12.95 -16.60 10.05
N ALA A 398 12.93 -17.73 9.36
CA ALA A 398 13.45 -17.83 7.99
C ALA A 398 12.54 -17.14 6.95
N SER A 399 11.24 -17.12 7.17
CA SER A 399 10.24 -16.64 6.20
C SER A 399 9.06 -15.98 6.90
N LEU A 400 8.18 -15.36 6.10
CA LEU A 400 6.81 -15.12 6.53
C LEU A 400 6.07 -16.47 6.56
N LEU A 401 5.66 -16.92 7.72
CA LEU A 401 4.94 -18.16 7.95
C LEU A 401 3.44 -17.86 8.09
N VAL A 402 2.60 -18.53 7.31
CA VAL A 402 1.17 -18.26 7.27
C VAL A 402 0.35 -19.54 7.43
N ASP A 403 -0.72 -19.46 8.23
CA ASP A 403 -1.78 -20.47 8.22
C ASP A 403 -2.50 -20.50 6.86
N CYS A 404 -2.29 -21.57 6.10
CA CYS A 404 -2.91 -21.74 4.79
C CYS A 404 -4.14 -22.67 4.80
N GLU A 405 -4.44 -23.31 5.93
CA GLU A 405 -5.58 -24.23 6.03
C GLU A 405 -6.87 -23.53 6.45
N SER A 406 -6.75 -22.55 7.35
CA SER A 406 -7.90 -21.84 7.92
C SER A 406 -8.40 -20.71 7.00
N GLY A 407 -8.98 -21.08 5.87
CA GLY A 407 -9.70 -20.14 5.01
C GLY A 407 -8.80 -19.20 4.20
N TYR A 408 -7.58 -19.63 3.86
CA TYR A 408 -6.69 -18.89 2.97
C TYR A 408 -7.31 -18.80 1.57
N ASN A 409 -7.81 -17.62 1.22
CA ASN A 409 -8.45 -17.35 -0.05
C ASN A 409 -7.72 -16.22 -0.79
N SER A 410 -6.98 -16.60 -1.84
CA SER A 410 -6.26 -15.64 -2.66
C SER A 410 -6.21 -16.10 -4.10
N SER A 411 -6.49 -15.17 -5.03
CA SER A 411 -6.39 -15.42 -6.47
C SER A 411 -4.97 -15.26 -7.02
N THR A 412 -4.03 -14.76 -6.21
CA THR A 412 -2.60 -14.66 -6.54
C THR A 412 -1.74 -15.77 -5.99
N TYR A 413 -2.27 -16.52 -5.02
CA TYR A 413 -1.56 -17.63 -4.44
C TYR A 413 -1.09 -18.59 -5.52
N LYS A 414 0.20 -18.90 -5.50
CA LYS A 414 0.76 -19.98 -6.30
C LYS A 414 1.70 -20.81 -5.44
N PRO A 415 1.56 -22.14 -5.46
CA PRO A 415 2.58 -22.99 -4.89
C PRO A 415 3.90 -22.81 -5.66
N VAL A 416 5.02 -22.78 -4.94
CA VAL A 416 6.35 -22.76 -5.56
C VAL A 416 6.69 -24.17 -6.01
N LEU A 417 6.73 -24.36 -7.34
CA LEU A 417 7.00 -25.67 -7.94
C LEU A 417 8.48 -26.08 -7.79
N CYS A 418 8.70 -27.38 -7.77
CA CYS A 418 10.02 -27.98 -7.82
C CYS A 418 10.83 -27.53 -9.05
N LYS A 419 12.16 -27.41 -8.86
CA LYS A 419 13.13 -26.97 -9.88
C LYS A 419 12.87 -25.55 -10.44
N SER A 420 11.95 -24.79 -9.85
CA SER A 420 11.73 -23.39 -10.20
C SER A 420 12.87 -22.49 -9.72
N LYS A 421 12.99 -21.30 -10.33
CA LYS A 421 13.92 -20.27 -9.87
C LYS A 421 13.62 -19.82 -8.44
N GLN A 422 12.35 -19.77 -8.06
CA GLN A 422 11.89 -19.43 -6.72
C GLN A 422 12.31 -20.48 -5.68
N CYS A 423 12.16 -21.77 -5.99
CA CYS A 423 12.63 -22.86 -5.14
C CYS A 423 14.15 -22.81 -4.95
N SER A 424 14.89 -22.54 -6.04
CA SER A 424 16.35 -22.36 -5.99
C SER A 424 16.75 -21.11 -5.19
N PHE A 425 16.02 -20.00 -5.35
CA PHE A 425 16.22 -18.75 -4.62
C PHE A 425 16.00 -18.94 -3.11
N ALA A 426 14.99 -19.72 -2.72
CA ALA A 426 14.72 -20.07 -1.32
C ALA A 426 15.78 -20.98 -0.69
N LYS A 427 16.74 -21.50 -1.48
CA LYS A 427 17.76 -22.46 -1.05
C LYS A 427 17.16 -23.68 -0.33
N ALA A 428 15.97 -24.10 -0.74
CA ALA A 428 15.36 -25.33 -0.28
C ALA A 428 16.29 -26.52 -0.57
N GLU A 429 16.41 -27.46 0.36
CA GLU A 429 17.32 -28.61 0.21
C GLU A 429 16.97 -29.43 -1.05
N SER A 430 17.97 -30.08 -1.66
CA SER A 430 17.80 -30.86 -2.90
C SER A 430 16.78 -32.01 -2.78
N ASN A 431 16.46 -32.45 -1.55
CA ASN A 431 15.46 -33.48 -1.25
C ASN A 431 14.11 -32.91 -0.80
N ALA A 432 13.92 -31.58 -0.80
CA ALA A 432 12.73 -30.91 -0.30
C ALA A 432 11.62 -30.78 -1.36
N CYS A 433 11.58 -31.70 -2.31
CA CYS A 433 10.68 -31.68 -3.44
C CYS A 433 9.87 -32.97 -3.48
N GLY A 434 8.54 -32.88 -3.45
CA GLY A 434 7.72 -34.09 -3.41
C GLY A 434 6.24 -33.87 -3.65
N ASN A 435 5.52 -34.99 -3.64
CA ASN A 435 4.07 -35.07 -3.74
C ASN A 435 3.53 -35.40 -2.35
N PHE A 436 3.44 -34.38 -1.50
CA PHE A 436 3.03 -34.55 -0.11
C PHE A 436 1.53 -34.33 0.09
N CYS A 437 0.80 -33.89 -0.95
CA CYS A 437 -0.62 -33.64 -0.85
C CYS A 437 -1.45 -34.89 -1.19
N LEU A 438 -2.02 -35.52 -0.16
CA LEU A 438 -2.94 -36.66 -0.29
C LEU A 438 -4.41 -36.23 -0.51
N SER A 439 -4.68 -34.93 -0.55
CA SER A 439 -6.02 -34.35 -0.69
C SER A 439 -6.14 -33.52 -1.97
N LYS A 440 -7.33 -32.95 -2.22
CA LYS A 440 -7.52 -32.06 -3.38
C LYS A 440 -6.58 -30.84 -3.26
N PRO A 441 -5.97 -30.38 -4.36
CA PRO A 441 -5.09 -29.22 -4.34
C PRO A 441 -5.74 -27.99 -3.70
N ARG A 442 -5.03 -27.38 -2.75
CA ARG A 442 -5.45 -26.17 -2.02
C ARG A 442 -4.21 -25.41 -1.52
N PRO A 443 -4.32 -24.17 -1.05
CA PRO A 443 -3.19 -23.50 -0.38
C PRO A 443 -2.61 -24.36 0.76
N GLY A 444 -1.30 -24.57 0.74
CA GLY A 444 -0.58 -25.41 1.70
C GLY A 444 -0.60 -26.92 1.39
N CYS A 445 -1.30 -27.36 0.34
CA CYS A 445 -1.35 -28.77 -0.06
C CYS A 445 -1.41 -28.86 -1.58
N ASN A 446 -0.25 -29.00 -2.23
CA ASN A 446 -0.14 -29.26 -3.66
C ASN A 446 0.93 -30.32 -3.94
N ASN A 447 0.92 -30.86 -5.16
CA ASN A 447 1.91 -31.83 -5.61
C ASN A 447 3.03 -31.14 -6.41
N ASN A 448 4.21 -31.77 -6.42
CA ASN A 448 5.42 -31.27 -7.08
C ASN A 448 5.84 -29.87 -6.60
N THR A 449 5.72 -29.65 -5.29
CA THR A 449 6.05 -28.37 -4.66
C THR A 449 7.33 -28.43 -3.86
N CYS A 450 7.91 -27.26 -3.70
CA CYS A 450 9.15 -27.04 -2.99
C CYS A 450 8.84 -26.79 -1.52
N HIS A 451 9.53 -27.48 -0.63
CA HIS A 451 9.36 -27.37 0.81
C HIS A 451 10.60 -26.78 1.48
N THR A 452 10.42 -26.18 2.64
CA THR A 452 11.52 -25.79 3.53
C THR A 452 11.17 -26.15 4.96
N LEU A 453 12.14 -26.10 5.88
CA LEU A 453 11.87 -26.27 7.31
C LEU A 453 11.50 -24.90 7.89
N ASP A 454 10.31 -24.79 8.46
CA ASP A 454 9.86 -23.59 9.18
C ASP A 454 8.90 -24.02 10.30
N GLY A 455 8.55 -23.11 11.19
CA GLY A 455 7.72 -23.47 12.33
C GLY A 455 7.50 -22.39 13.36
N ASN A 456 6.84 -22.79 14.45
CA ASN A 456 6.50 -21.90 15.54
C ASN A 456 7.53 -22.02 16.68
N PRO A 457 8.37 -20.98 16.89
CA PRO A 457 9.42 -21.00 17.91
C PRO A 457 8.87 -20.94 19.34
N ILE A 458 7.61 -20.53 19.55
CA ILE A 458 7.01 -20.42 20.89
C ILE A 458 6.77 -21.81 21.51
N ILE A 459 6.47 -22.80 20.66
CA ILE A 459 6.21 -24.19 21.08
C ILE A 459 7.36 -25.14 20.70
N ASP A 460 8.45 -24.62 20.13
CA ASP A 460 9.61 -25.38 19.63
C ASP A 460 9.24 -26.47 18.60
N THR A 461 8.27 -26.18 17.73
CA THR A 461 7.79 -27.14 16.71
C THR A 461 8.10 -26.65 15.30
N TYR A 462 8.85 -27.46 14.55
CA TYR A 462 9.27 -27.18 13.16
C TYR A 462 8.94 -28.37 12.26
N THR A 463 8.47 -28.07 11.05
CA THR A 463 8.06 -29.10 10.07
C THR A 463 8.43 -28.69 8.65
N GLY A 464 8.36 -29.65 7.73
CA GLY A 464 8.50 -29.39 6.30
C GLY A 464 7.25 -28.67 5.78
N VAL A 465 7.40 -27.40 5.42
CA VAL A 465 6.30 -26.54 4.97
C VAL A 465 6.40 -26.23 3.50
N GLU A 466 5.26 -26.12 2.82
CA GLU A 466 5.19 -25.77 1.40
C GLU A 466 5.57 -24.30 1.20
N LEU A 467 6.44 -24.03 0.23
CA LEU A 467 6.70 -22.68 -0.24
C LEU A 467 5.60 -22.23 -1.20
N ALA A 468 5.18 -20.99 -1.03
CA ALA A 468 4.20 -20.33 -1.87
C ALA A 468 4.66 -18.93 -2.25
N GLU A 469 4.13 -18.41 -3.36
CA GLU A 469 4.22 -17.00 -3.72
C GLU A 469 2.83 -16.36 -3.70
N ASP A 470 2.73 -15.19 -3.11
CA ASP A 470 1.54 -14.33 -3.14
C ASP A 470 2.00 -12.88 -2.93
N VAL A 471 1.08 -11.93 -2.82
CA VAL A 471 1.43 -10.52 -2.64
C VAL A 471 1.56 -10.15 -1.19
N LEU A 472 2.69 -9.56 -0.85
CA LEU A 472 2.90 -8.85 0.41
C LEU A 472 2.83 -7.34 0.15
N ALA A 473 2.05 -6.61 0.94
CA ALA A 473 2.06 -5.14 0.97
C ALA A 473 2.47 -4.66 2.37
N ILE A 474 3.43 -3.74 2.44
CA ILE A 474 3.93 -3.14 3.69
C ILE A 474 3.94 -1.62 3.58
N GLY A 475 3.60 -0.94 4.67
CA GLY A 475 3.59 0.53 4.77
C GLY A 475 2.84 0.99 6.01
N SER A 476 3.20 2.17 6.54
CA SER A 476 2.45 2.86 7.60
C SER A 476 1.64 4.00 7.00
N LYS A 477 0.65 4.55 7.71
CA LYS A 477 0.02 5.82 7.28
C LYS A 477 0.84 6.98 7.87
N PRO A 478 1.11 8.07 7.13
CA PRO A 478 0.68 8.41 5.78
C PRO A 478 1.65 7.91 4.68
N VAL A 479 2.52 6.95 4.97
CA VAL A 479 3.54 6.42 4.06
C VAL A 479 2.91 5.54 2.96
N VAL A 480 3.53 5.59 1.79
CA VAL A 480 3.21 4.79 0.60
C VAL A 480 3.25 3.29 0.94
N LEU A 481 2.17 2.57 0.62
CA LEU A 481 2.17 1.10 0.62
C LEU A 481 3.06 0.59 -0.51
N VAL A 482 4.08 -0.20 -0.16
CA VAL A 482 4.94 -0.89 -1.12
C VAL A 482 4.52 -2.34 -1.18
N SER A 483 4.25 -2.86 -2.37
CA SER A 483 3.86 -4.25 -2.57
C SER A 483 4.87 -5.04 -3.38
N GLN A 484 5.08 -6.29 -2.97
CA GLN A 484 5.85 -7.31 -3.67
C GLN A 484 4.88 -8.37 -4.23
N PRO A 485 4.57 -8.37 -5.54
CA PRO A 485 3.56 -9.26 -6.11
C PRO A 485 3.90 -10.76 -6.11
N LYS A 486 5.18 -11.10 -5.93
CA LYS A 486 5.66 -12.48 -5.86
C LYS A 486 6.50 -12.68 -4.61
N PHE A 487 5.93 -12.32 -3.47
CA PHE A 487 6.58 -12.52 -2.18
C PHE A 487 6.54 -14.00 -1.83
N ILE A 488 7.71 -14.59 -1.60
CA ILE A 488 7.83 -16.01 -1.28
C ILE A 488 7.61 -16.17 0.23
N PHE A 489 6.72 -17.06 0.64
CA PHE A 489 6.38 -17.29 2.03
C PHE A 489 6.10 -18.79 2.25
N THR A 490 5.95 -19.19 3.50
CA THR A 490 5.72 -20.59 3.89
C THR A 490 4.28 -20.79 4.34
N CYS A 491 3.65 -21.85 3.83
CA CYS A 491 2.33 -22.29 4.24
C CYS A 491 2.44 -23.41 5.28
N ILE A 492 1.70 -23.28 6.38
CA ILE A 492 1.73 -24.26 7.46
C ILE A 492 0.32 -24.58 7.98
N GLU A 493 0.24 -25.71 8.67
CA GLU A 493 -0.96 -26.27 9.27
C GLU A 493 -1.39 -25.48 10.52
N SER A 494 -2.70 -25.35 10.73
CA SER A 494 -3.25 -24.44 11.75
C SER A 494 -2.87 -24.84 13.18
N PHE A 495 -2.62 -26.12 13.46
CA PHE A 495 -2.24 -26.57 14.81
C PHE A 495 -0.84 -26.08 15.24
N ILE A 496 0.06 -25.78 14.29
CA ILE A 496 1.37 -25.21 14.59
C ILE A 496 1.23 -23.74 15.02
N MET A 497 0.14 -23.07 14.67
CA MET A 497 -0.16 -21.67 15.03
C MET A 497 -0.74 -21.49 16.44
N THR A 498 -0.69 -22.54 17.27
CA THR A 498 -1.12 -22.48 18.67
C THR A 498 -0.19 -21.59 19.51
N HIS A 499 -0.70 -21.12 20.65
CA HIS A 499 0.02 -20.22 21.59
C HIS A 499 0.45 -18.84 21.03
N LEU A 500 0.07 -18.49 19.80
CA LEU A 500 0.21 -17.12 19.29
C LEU A 500 -0.83 -16.18 19.92
N ALA A 501 -0.58 -14.87 19.89
CA ALA A 501 -1.51 -13.88 20.41
C ALA A 501 -2.86 -13.93 19.67
N LYS A 502 -3.95 -13.58 20.39
CA LYS A 502 -5.30 -13.61 19.82
C LYS A 502 -5.39 -12.75 18.55
N GLY A 503 -5.88 -13.33 17.46
CA GLY A 503 -6.04 -12.65 16.18
C GLY A 503 -4.77 -12.60 15.31
N VAL A 504 -3.68 -13.24 15.74
CA VAL A 504 -2.50 -13.50 14.90
C VAL A 504 -2.74 -14.75 14.05
N THR A 505 -2.37 -14.70 12.76
CA THR A 505 -2.55 -15.84 11.84
C THR A 505 -1.25 -16.28 11.16
N GLY A 506 -0.11 -15.86 11.71
CA GLY A 506 1.20 -16.23 11.20
C GLY A 506 2.38 -15.66 11.99
N ILE A 507 3.58 -15.93 11.51
CA ILE A 507 4.85 -15.40 12.04
C ILE A 507 5.60 -14.65 10.94
N ALA A 508 6.08 -13.43 11.24
CA ALA A 508 6.90 -12.62 10.35
C ALA A 508 8.38 -12.83 10.63
N GLY A 509 9.09 -13.54 9.75
CA GLY A 509 10.50 -13.87 9.87
C GLY A 509 11.47 -12.79 9.35
N PHE A 510 12.45 -12.45 10.18
CA PHE A 510 13.49 -11.46 9.90
C PHE A 510 14.91 -12.04 9.90
N GLY A 511 15.06 -13.36 9.71
CA GLY A 511 16.32 -14.08 9.82
C GLY A 511 17.40 -13.62 8.83
N HIS A 512 18.64 -13.51 9.29
CA HIS A 512 19.74 -12.95 8.50
C HIS A 512 20.30 -13.88 7.40
N ASN A 513 20.19 -15.21 7.57
CA ASN A 513 20.79 -16.20 6.65
C ASN A 513 19.78 -16.72 5.61
N SER A 514 18.51 -16.35 5.75
CA SER A 514 17.44 -16.72 4.82
C SER A 514 17.33 -15.68 3.69
N THR A 515 17.35 -16.15 2.45
CA THR A 515 17.05 -15.32 1.26
C THR A 515 15.57 -14.94 1.18
N ILE A 516 14.70 -15.72 1.83
CA ILE A 516 13.24 -15.51 1.87
C ILE A 516 12.76 -14.84 3.17
N SER A 517 13.64 -14.25 3.97
CA SER A 517 13.21 -13.37 5.06
C SER A 517 12.69 -12.03 4.51
N ILE A 518 11.82 -11.36 5.27
CA ILE A 518 11.22 -10.09 4.86
C ILE A 518 12.25 -9.05 4.40
N PRO A 519 13.30 -8.70 5.18
CA PRO A 519 14.26 -7.67 4.75
C PRO A 519 15.06 -8.07 3.50
N ASN A 520 15.42 -9.35 3.35
CA ASN A 520 16.22 -9.81 2.21
C ASN A 520 15.40 -9.89 0.90
N GLN A 521 14.14 -10.32 0.96
CA GLN A 521 13.27 -10.30 -0.22
C GLN A 521 12.96 -8.87 -0.66
N LEU A 522 12.68 -7.97 0.29
CA LEU A 522 12.38 -6.58 -0.05
C LEU A 522 13.60 -5.82 -0.57
N ALA A 523 14.80 -6.12 -0.08
CA ALA A 523 16.03 -5.57 -0.62
C ALA A 523 16.27 -5.93 -2.10
N SER A 524 15.70 -7.04 -2.58
CA SER A 524 15.81 -7.45 -3.99
C SER A 524 14.86 -6.70 -4.94
N LEU A 525 13.91 -5.94 -4.41
CA LEU A 525 12.86 -5.28 -5.20
C LEU A 525 13.26 -3.95 -5.81
N ASP A 526 13.93 -3.14 -5.02
CA ASP A 526 14.21 -1.75 -5.34
C ASP A 526 15.48 -1.34 -4.63
N SER A 527 16.35 -0.62 -5.34
CA SER A 527 17.61 -0.07 -4.81
C SER A 527 17.44 0.80 -3.55
N ARG A 528 16.23 1.30 -3.26
CA ARG A 528 15.89 2.04 -2.03
C ARG A 528 15.81 1.14 -0.80
N PHE A 529 15.55 -0.16 -0.97
CA PHE A 529 15.61 -1.13 0.10
C PHE A 529 16.98 -1.79 0.15
N THR A 530 17.59 -1.77 1.33
CA THR A 530 18.83 -2.49 1.61
C THR A 530 18.54 -3.65 2.55
N SER A 531 19.41 -4.66 2.61
CA SER A 531 19.38 -5.72 3.65
C SER A 531 19.76 -5.18 5.03
N LYS A 532 19.06 -4.14 5.46
CA LYS A 532 19.13 -3.50 6.78
C LYS A 532 17.71 -3.26 7.26
N PHE A 533 17.50 -3.32 8.56
CA PHE A 533 16.24 -2.94 9.17
C PHE A 533 16.43 -2.46 10.60
N GLY A 534 15.53 -1.59 11.07
CA GLY A 534 15.47 -1.14 12.45
C GLY A 534 14.21 -1.65 13.12
N ILE A 535 14.28 -2.10 14.38
CA ILE A 535 13.11 -2.40 15.20
C ILE A 535 13.08 -1.49 16.42
N CYS A 536 11.92 -0.90 16.67
CA CYS A 536 11.65 -0.04 17.82
C CYS A 536 10.34 -0.51 18.44
N LEU A 537 10.42 -1.34 19.48
CA LEU A 537 9.25 -1.88 20.16
C LEU A 537 8.68 -0.85 21.13
N SER A 538 7.36 -0.65 21.10
CA SER A 538 6.66 0.20 22.06
C SER A 538 6.42 -0.58 23.35
N SER A 539 6.61 0.05 24.51
CA SER A 539 6.20 -0.53 25.81
C SER A 539 4.69 -0.41 26.05
N SER A 540 3.94 0.24 25.15
CA SER A 540 2.49 0.42 25.24
C SER A 540 1.76 -0.74 24.55
N THR A 541 0.72 -1.25 25.20
CA THR A 541 -0.19 -2.25 24.60
C THR A 541 -1.28 -1.63 23.71
N ILE A 542 -1.42 -0.30 23.74
CA ILE A 542 -2.42 0.46 22.99
C ILE A 542 -1.81 1.34 21.88
N SER A 543 -0.48 1.42 21.82
CA SER A 543 0.25 2.23 20.84
C SER A 543 1.32 1.40 20.17
N SER A 544 1.26 1.29 18.85
CA SER A 544 2.16 0.45 18.06
C SER A 544 3.61 0.95 18.09
N GLY A 545 4.57 0.03 18.17
CA GLY A 545 5.95 0.31 17.77
C GLY A 545 6.11 0.27 16.24
N VAL A 546 7.35 0.27 15.75
CA VAL A 546 7.65 0.32 14.32
C VAL A 546 8.85 -0.56 13.95
N ILE A 547 8.77 -1.15 12.75
CA ILE A 547 9.89 -1.79 12.07
C ILE A 547 10.19 -0.98 10.80
N PHE A 548 11.40 -0.46 10.70
CA PHE A 548 11.90 0.25 9.53
C PHE A 548 12.62 -0.73 8.61
N ILE A 549 12.21 -0.82 7.34
CA ILE A 549 12.90 -1.65 6.33
C ILE A 549 13.76 -0.76 5.45
N GLY A 550 15.03 -1.13 5.24
CA GLY A 550 15.98 -0.35 4.47
C GLY A 550 16.95 0.44 5.34
N SER A 551 17.67 1.37 4.72
CA SER A 551 18.73 2.14 5.39
C SER A 551 18.18 3.32 6.19
N SER A 552 18.92 3.72 7.23
CA SER A 552 18.72 4.96 7.99
C SER A 552 18.79 6.20 7.09
N PRO A 553 18.17 7.35 7.45
CA PRO A 553 17.72 7.75 8.80
C PRO A 553 16.37 7.16 9.24
N TYR A 554 16.21 6.92 10.54
CA TYR A 554 14.95 6.44 11.14
C TYR A 554 14.39 7.51 12.07
N TYR A 555 13.24 8.08 11.72
CA TYR A 555 12.64 9.19 12.45
C TYR A 555 11.50 8.74 13.37
N VAL A 556 11.46 9.35 14.56
CA VAL A 556 10.24 9.50 15.38
C VAL A 556 9.87 10.98 15.42
N TYR A 557 8.59 11.29 15.56
CA TYR A 557 8.01 12.63 15.52
C TYR A 557 7.45 13.00 16.91
N ASN A 558 7.75 14.20 17.40
CA ASN A 558 7.43 14.70 18.76
C ASN A 558 8.43 14.30 19.87
N PRO A 559 9.67 14.83 19.82
CA PRO A 559 10.22 15.71 18.77
C PRO A 559 10.75 14.93 17.56
N MET A 560 10.91 15.60 16.41
CA MET A 560 11.47 14.97 15.21
C MET A 560 12.94 14.64 15.44
N ILE A 561 13.25 13.37 15.71
CA ILE A 561 14.60 12.88 16.00
C ILE A 561 14.91 11.70 15.10
N ASP A 562 16.10 11.73 14.49
CA ASP A 562 16.70 10.55 13.88
C ASP A 562 17.32 9.67 14.98
N ILE A 563 16.59 8.62 15.36
CA ILE A 563 16.97 7.69 16.44
C ILE A 563 18.12 6.75 16.02
N SER A 564 18.56 6.79 14.76
CA SER A 564 19.65 5.95 14.25
C SER A 564 21.06 6.56 14.35
N LYS A 565 21.20 7.81 14.82
CA LYS A 565 22.50 8.53 14.85
C LYS A 565 23.46 8.06 15.95
N ASN A 566 22.96 7.65 17.11
CA ASN A 566 23.76 7.38 18.31
C ASN A 566 23.71 5.90 18.71
N LEU A 567 24.19 5.03 17.82
CA LEU A 567 24.16 3.59 18.01
C LEU A 567 25.52 3.02 18.45
N VAL A 568 25.49 2.11 19.42
CA VAL A 568 26.63 1.27 19.80
C VAL A 568 26.57 -0.01 19.00
N TYR A 569 27.56 -0.24 18.15
CA TYR A 569 27.61 -1.42 17.28
C TYR A 569 28.38 -2.58 17.91
N THR A 570 27.90 -3.80 17.65
CA THR A 570 28.63 -5.04 17.88
C THR A 570 28.49 -5.98 16.67
N PRO A 571 29.54 -6.74 16.31
CA PRO A 571 29.45 -7.75 15.27
C PRO A 571 28.46 -8.87 15.63
N LEU A 572 27.80 -9.40 14.60
CA LEU A 572 27.06 -10.65 14.66
C LEU A 572 28.03 -11.83 14.72
N VAL A 573 27.71 -12.79 15.57
CA VAL A 573 28.48 -14.03 15.72
C VAL A 573 27.72 -15.17 15.07
N LYS A 574 28.41 -16.01 14.32
CA LYS A 574 27.79 -17.21 13.74
C LYS A 574 27.76 -18.32 14.79
N ASN A 575 26.58 -18.91 15.02
CA ASN A 575 26.46 -20.20 15.70
C ASN A 575 26.55 -21.31 14.64
N THR A 576 27.46 -22.26 14.81
CA THR A 576 27.76 -23.32 13.82
C THR A 576 27.04 -24.64 14.08
N PHE A 577 26.40 -24.81 15.24
CA PHE A 577 25.70 -26.05 15.59
C PHE A 577 24.21 -26.01 15.26
N THR A 578 23.63 -24.83 15.11
CA THR A 578 22.33 -24.73 14.46
C THR A 578 22.52 -25.27 13.05
N THR A 579 21.75 -26.30 12.68
CA THR A 579 21.56 -26.62 11.27
C THR A 579 21.30 -25.29 10.56
N SER A 580 21.87 -25.10 9.38
CA SER A 580 21.91 -23.84 8.61
C SER A 580 20.58 -23.08 8.38
N LYS A 581 19.49 -23.58 8.97
CA LYS A 581 18.07 -23.25 8.82
C LYS A 581 17.57 -22.21 9.83
N PHE A 582 18.10 -22.14 11.05
CA PHE A 582 17.72 -21.10 12.04
C PHE A 582 18.70 -19.92 12.01
N SER A 583 18.20 -18.75 11.63
CA SER A 583 18.98 -17.54 11.32
C SER A 583 18.97 -16.55 12.48
N GLU A 584 19.23 -17.05 13.68
CA GLU A 584 19.13 -16.27 14.91
C GLU A 584 20.25 -15.24 15.05
N TYR A 585 19.95 -14.15 15.75
CA TYR A 585 20.90 -13.06 15.95
C TYR A 585 21.69 -13.27 17.23
N HIS A 586 22.95 -13.68 17.07
CA HIS A 586 23.88 -13.82 18.18
C HIS A 586 24.90 -12.67 18.22
N VAL A 587 25.22 -12.25 19.45
CA VAL A 587 26.22 -11.22 19.73
C VAL A 587 27.21 -11.70 20.77
N LYS A 588 28.43 -11.16 20.75
CA LYS A 588 29.46 -11.47 21.76
C LYS A 588 29.30 -10.55 22.97
N VAL A 589 28.91 -11.11 24.11
CA VAL A 589 28.97 -10.44 25.42
C VAL A 589 30.25 -10.82 26.14
N SER A 590 30.97 -9.85 26.69
CA SER A 590 32.22 -10.07 27.44
C SER A 590 32.04 -9.98 28.95
N SER A 591 31.14 -9.10 29.42
CA SER A 591 30.76 -9.01 30.83
C SER A 591 29.40 -8.32 30.99
N ILE A 592 28.83 -8.44 32.19
CA ILE A 592 27.70 -7.65 32.66
C ILE A 592 28.23 -6.75 33.77
N ARG A 593 27.81 -5.48 33.81
CA ARG A 593 28.08 -4.57 34.93
C ARG A 593 26.78 -4.14 35.57
N ILE A 594 26.79 -3.98 36.89
CA ILE A 594 25.66 -3.42 37.65
C ILE A 594 26.20 -2.23 38.45
N ALA A 595 25.55 -1.07 38.29
CA ALA A 595 26.03 0.20 38.84
C ALA A 595 27.53 0.46 38.53
N GLY A 596 27.96 0.14 37.31
CA GLY A 596 29.33 0.31 36.83
C GLY A 596 30.34 -0.76 37.29
N LYS A 597 29.98 -1.66 38.22
CA LYS A 597 30.86 -2.73 38.72
C LYS A 597 30.67 -4.02 37.91
N ASN A 598 31.76 -4.69 37.52
CA ASN A 598 31.67 -5.97 36.81
C ASN A 598 31.08 -7.07 37.70
N VAL A 599 30.14 -7.84 37.16
CA VAL A 599 29.61 -9.06 37.77
C VAL A 599 30.59 -10.21 37.48
N PRO A 600 30.98 -11.03 38.49
CA PRO A 600 31.83 -12.19 38.28
C PRO A 600 31.05 -13.30 37.56
N LEU A 601 31.29 -13.47 36.26
CA LEU A 601 30.61 -14.45 35.40
C LEU A 601 31.57 -15.51 34.90
N ASN A 602 31.06 -16.73 34.68
CA ASN A 602 31.80 -17.77 33.97
C ASN A 602 31.91 -17.42 32.48
N LYS A 603 33.10 -17.01 32.05
CA LYS A 603 33.38 -16.57 30.68
C LYS A 603 33.17 -17.66 29.62
N THR A 604 33.21 -18.94 30.00
CA THR A 604 32.98 -20.03 29.05
C THR A 604 31.54 -20.06 28.55
N LEU A 605 30.58 -19.70 29.40
CA LEU A 605 29.15 -19.60 29.06
C LEU A 605 28.86 -18.42 28.11
N LEU A 606 29.66 -17.35 28.20
CA LEU A 606 29.48 -16.16 27.35
C LEU A 606 29.99 -16.35 25.91
N SER A 607 30.75 -17.41 25.65
CA SER A 607 31.29 -17.73 24.34
C SER A 607 30.52 -18.88 23.71
N ILE A 608 30.35 -18.86 22.40
CA ILE A 608 29.74 -19.98 21.68
C ILE A 608 30.80 -21.06 21.45
N LYS A 609 30.60 -22.24 22.02
CA LYS A 609 31.46 -23.43 21.81
C LYS A 609 30.59 -24.60 21.41
N GLN A 610 30.85 -25.18 20.22
CA GLN A 610 30.02 -26.27 19.66
C GLN A 610 28.52 -25.91 19.67
N GLY A 611 28.22 -24.62 19.45
CA GLY A 611 26.89 -24.01 19.48
C GLY A 611 26.18 -23.94 20.82
N LEU A 612 26.86 -24.31 21.91
CA LEU A 612 26.43 -24.04 23.27
C LEU A 612 26.97 -22.70 23.77
N GLY A 613 26.20 -22.04 24.62
CA GLY A 613 26.56 -20.75 25.21
C GLY A 613 26.25 -19.54 24.34
N GLY A 614 26.91 -18.43 24.65
CA GLY A 614 26.76 -17.15 23.95
C GLY A 614 25.50 -16.37 24.30
N THR A 615 25.21 -15.37 23.48
CA THR A 615 24.07 -14.46 23.66
C THR A 615 23.22 -14.38 22.40
N ARG A 616 21.92 -14.59 22.52
CA ARG A 616 20.90 -14.45 21.47
C ARG A 616 19.99 -13.26 21.74
N ILE A 617 19.47 -12.65 20.69
CA ILE A 617 18.41 -11.63 20.77
C ILE A 617 17.12 -12.22 20.19
N SER A 618 16.02 -12.10 20.93
CA SER A 618 14.76 -12.76 20.62
C SER A 618 13.56 -11.84 20.86
N THR A 619 12.56 -11.94 19.98
CA THR A 619 11.23 -11.30 20.13
C THR A 619 10.14 -12.29 20.51
N THR A 620 10.45 -13.58 20.54
CA THR A 620 9.50 -14.65 20.90
C THR A 620 9.56 -14.99 22.39
N THR A 621 10.55 -14.43 23.08
CA THR A 621 10.75 -14.56 24.52
C THR A 621 10.51 -13.19 25.18
N PRO A 622 9.57 -13.07 26.14
CA PRO A 622 9.16 -11.77 26.68
C PRO A 622 10.23 -11.14 27.56
N PHE A 623 10.84 -11.90 28.48
CA PHE A 623 11.88 -11.42 29.40
C PHE A 623 13.22 -12.04 29.07
N THR A 624 14.31 -11.36 29.41
CA THR A 624 15.64 -11.92 29.25
C THR A 624 15.80 -13.16 30.11
N ILE A 625 16.21 -14.26 29.49
CA ILE A 625 16.51 -15.52 30.18
C ILE A 625 18.02 -15.64 30.35
N LEU A 626 18.44 -15.97 31.56
CA LEU A 626 19.83 -16.18 31.93
C LEU A 626 20.00 -17.61 32.42
N HIS A 627 21.09 -18.24 31.97
CA HIS A 627 21.58 -19.47 32.59
C HIS A 627 21.72 -19.26 34.11
N THR A 628 21.31 -20.25 34.91
CA THR A 628 21.16 -20.14 36.37
C THR A 628 22.37 -19.52 37.08
N THR A 629 23.59 -19.95 36.74
CA THR A 629 24.82 -19.37 37.34
C THR A 629 25.04 -17.90 36.99
N ILE A 630 24.62 -17.45 35.80
CA ILE A 630 24.65 -16.05 35.39
C ILE A 630 23.55 -15.29 36.11
N TYR A 631 22.35 -15.86 36.18
CA TYR A 631 21.21 -15.28 36.87
C TYR A 631 21.51 -15.01 38.35
N ASP A 632 22.07 -15.99 39.07
CA ASP A 632 22.39 -15.86 40.49
C ASP A 632 23.45 -14.79 40.75
N ALA A 633 24.48 -14.71 39.88
CA ALA A 633 25.51 -13.69 39.96
C ALA A 633 24.93 -12.28 39.71
N VAL A 634 24.08 -12.13 38.67
CA VAL A 634 23.39 -10.87 38.36
C VAL A 634 22.44 -10.48 39.49
N LYS A 635 21.61 -11.41 39.98
CA LYS A 635 20.68 -11.20 41.09
C LYS A 635 21.41 -10.74 42.35
N THR A 636 22.49 -11.44 42.73
CA THR A 636 23.30 -11.09 43.91
C THR A 636 23.92 -9.72 43.77
N ALA A 637 24.53 -9.42 42.62
CA ALA A 637 25.13 -8.12 42.37
C ALA A 637 24.08 -7.00 42.36
N PHE A 638 22.88 -7.25 41.82
CA PHE A 638 21.78 -6.29 41.82
C PHE A 638 21.31 -5.96 43.24
N ILE A 639 21.05 -6.99 44.06
CA ILE A 639 20.67 -6.83 45.48
C ILE A 639 21.70 -6.00 46.24
N ASN A 640 22.98 -6.31 46.07
CA ASN A 640 24.07 -5.60 46.77
C ASN A 640 24.20 -4.13 46.37
N THR A 641 23.63 -3.73 45.23
CA THR A 641 23.63 -2.35 44.74
C THR A 641 22.31 -1.62 44.98
N LEU A 642 21.24 -2.32 45.38
CA LEU A 642 19.98 -1.68 45.72
C LEU A 642 20.15 -0.76 46.94
N PRO A 643 19.40 0.36 47.00
CA PRO A 643 19.40 1.22 48.19
C PRO A 643 19.04 0.42 49.45
N LYS A 644 19.75 0.65 50.57
CA LYS A 644 19.57 -0.11 51.82
C LYS A 644 18.15 -0.04 52.41
N ASN A 645 17.37 0.98 52.05
CA ASN A 645 15.99 1.16 52.48
C ASN A 645 14.97 0.42 51.59
N VAL A 646 15.42 -0.33 50.58
CA VAL A 646 14.55 -1.12 49.70
C VAL A 646 14.44 -2.54 50.25
N THR A 647 13.24 -2.91 50.67
CA THR A 647 12.97 -4.24 51.24
C THR A 647 12.74 -5.27 50.13
N ILE A 648 13.49 -6.37 50.15
CA ILE A 648 13.24 -7.55 49.31
C ILE A 648 11.95 -8.23 49.80
N VAL A 649 11.11 -8.66 48.86
CA VAL A 649 9.84 -9.32 49.16
C VAL A 649 9.72 -10.64 48.39
N GLU A 650 8.86 -11.52 48.88
CA GLU A 650 8.55 -12.76 48.17
C GLU A 650 7.91 -12.47 46.81
N PRO A 651 8.36 -13.13 45.72
CA PRO A 651 7.77 -12.95 44.40
C PRO A 651 6.30 -13.34 44.36
N PRO A 652 5.39 -12.46 43.89
CA PRO A 652 3.98 -12.80 43.73
C PRO A 652 3.72 -13.89 42.68
N THR A 653 4.70 -14.13 41.81
CA THR A 653 4.62 -15.08 40.69
C THR A 653 5.93 -15.86 40.59
N LYS A 654 5.85 -17.17 40.35
CA LYS A 654 7.03 -18.06 40.25
C LYS A 654 8.00 -17.71 39.11
N GLN A 655 7.56 -16.94 38.11
CA GLN A 655 8.40 -16.57 36.97
C GLN A 655 9.57 -15.63 37.33
N PHE A 656 9.43 -14.81 38.38
CA PHE A 656 10.46 -13.87 38.81
C PHE A 656 11.16 -14.37 40.07
N GLY A 657 12.49 -14.41 40.06
CA GLY A 657 13.26 -14.88 41.21
C GLY A 657 13.73 -13.76 42.15
N LEU A 658 13.47 -12.48 41.85
CA LEU A 658 13.81 -11.35 42.72
C LEU A 658 12.71 -10.26 42.63
N CYS A 659 12.09 -9.94 43.76
CA CYS A 659 11.15 -8.84 43.88
C CYS A 659 11.44 -8.00 45.12
N PHE A 660 11.04 -6.73 45.10
CA PHE A 660 11.26 -5.78 46.18
C PHE A 660 10.13 -4.74 46.24
N SER A 661 10.02 -4.06 47.38
CA SER A 661 9.00 -3.04 47.56
C SER A 661 9.28 -1.81 46.71
N SER A 662 8.27 -1.35 45.97
CA SER A 662 8.36 -0.14 45.15
C SER A 662 8.20 1.17 45.95
N LYS A 663 7.87 1.11 47.25
CA LYS A 663 7.54 2.29 48.08
C LYS A 663 8.67 3.32 48.17
N ASN A 664 9.92 2.84 48.23
CA ASN A 664 11.11 3.68 48.39
C ASN A 664 11.88 3.89 47.07
N ILE A 665 11.31 3.48 45.94
CA ILE A 665 11.91 3.63 44.62
C ILE A 665 11.32 4.87 43.96
N ARG A 666 12.20 5.81 43.61
CA ARG A 666 11.80 7.02 42.88
C ARG A 666 11.54 6.68 41.42
N ASN A 667 10.63 7.39 40.76
CA ASN A 667 10.48 7.29 39.31
C ASN A 667 11.35 8.33 38.61
N THR A 668 12.02 7.92 37.54
CA THR A 668 12.80 8.78 36.65
C THR A 668 12.20 8.73 35.24
N ASN A 669 12.68 9.58 34.33
CA ASN A 669 12.28 9.55 32.93
C ASN A 669 12.54 8.19 32.26
N VAL A 670 13.55 7.45 32.73
CA VAL A 670 13.92 6.12 32.24
C VAL A 670 13.43 5.01 33.15
N GLY A 671 12.33 5.25 33.87
CA GLY A 671 11.67 4.30 34.75
C GLY A 671 12.16 4.34 36.20
N PRO A 672 11.88 3.29 37.00
CA PRO A 672 12.25 3.22 38.40
C PRO A 672 13.75 3.45 38.63
N ASP A 673 14.11 4.20 39.67
CA ASP A 673 15.50 4.50 40.06
C ASP A 673 16.12 3.29 40.74
N VAL A 674 16.55 2.34 39.91
CA VAL A 674 17.21 1.09 40.31
C VAL A 674 18.58 0.99 39.64
N PRO A 675 19.50 0.14 40.15
CA PRO A 675 20.82 -0.02 39.57
C PRO A 675 20.78 -0.31 38.07
N VAL A 676 21.47 0.52 37.28
CA VAL A 676 21.59 0.31 35.83
C VAL A 676 22.40 -0.94 35.54
N ILE A 677 22.02 -1.65 34.48
CA ILE A 677 22.70 -2.86 34.01
C ILE A 677 23.35 -2.56 32.67
N ASP A 678 24.66 -2.72 32.56
CA ASP A 678 25.39 -2.57 31.30
C ASP A 678 25.75 -3.95 30.75
N ILE A 679 25.25 -4.28 29.55
CA ILE A 679 25.69 -5.45 28.77
C ILE A 679 26.90 -5.03 27.94
N VAL A 680 28.08 -5.54 28.28
CA VAL A 680 29.33 -5.21 27.59
C VAL A 680 29.53 -6.19 26.45
N PHE A 681 29.63 -5.69 25.23
CA PHE A 681 29.80 -6.53 24.05
C PHE A 681 31.27 -6.96 23.86
N HIS A 682 31.78 -6.98 22.63
CA HIS A 682 33.11 -7.46 22.28
C HIS A 682 34.27 -6.62 22.85
N LYS A 683 34.05 -5.37 23.29
CA LYS A 683 35.06 -4.48 23.87
C LYS A 683 34.48 -3.57 24.96
N LYS A 684 35.32 -3.08 25.87
CA LYS A 684 34.91 -2.30 27.06
C LYS A 684 34.07 -1.05 26.74
N SER A 685 34.36 -0.38 25.62
CA SER A 685 33.65 0.84 25.17
C SER A 685 32.35 0.56 24.41
N ALA A 686 32.10 -0.67 24.00
CA ALA A 686 30.86 -1.08 23.35
C ALA A 686 29.97 -1.77 24.36
N PHE A 687 29.09 -1.01 25.02
CA PHE A 687 28.12 -1.55 25.96
C PHE A 687 26.73 -0.96 25.69
N TRP A 688 25.70 -1.73 26.01
CA TRP A 688 24.32 -1.29 25.99
C TRP A 688 23.81 -1.18 27.43
N ARG A 689 23.28 -0.01 27.77
CA ARG A 689 22.79 0.31 29.12
C ARG A 689 21.29 0.10 29.22
N ILE A 690 20.88 -0.73 30.16
CA ILE A 690 19.50 -1.03 30.50
C ILE A 690 19.15 -0.26 31.78
N TYR A 691 18.15 0.61 31.69
CA TYR A 691 17.62 1.40 32.80
C TYR A 691 16.42 0.71 33.45
N GLY A 692 15.95 1.27 34.57
CA GLY A 692 14.81 0.75 35.34
C GLY A 692 13.57 0.41 34.52
N ALA A 693 13.26 1.20 33.49
CA ALA A 693 12.12 0.96 32.60
C ALA A 693 12.17 -0.39 31.86
N ASN A 694 13.35 -0.99 31.72
CA ASN A 694 13.57 -2.25 31.00
C ASN A 694 14.25 -3.32 31.89
N SER A 695 14.72 -2.97 33.08
CA SER A 695 15.37 -3.90 34.01
C SER A 695 14.43 -4.43 35.10
N VAL A 696 13.34 -3.72 35.41
CA VAL A 696 12.36 -4.14 36.43
C VAL A 696 10.94 -3.94 35.94
N VAL A 697 10.03 -4.79 36.41
CA VAL A 697 8.61 -4.77 36.06
C VAL A 697 7.75 -4.63 37.30
N GLN A 698 6.73 -3.78 37.23
CA GLN A 698 5.77 -3.62 38.32
C GLN A 698 4.71 -4.72 38.26
N VAL A 699 4.72 -5.63 39.23
CA VAL A 699 3.79 -6.78 39.28
C VAL A 699 2.57 -6.52 40.16
N SER A 700 2.68 -5.57 41.08
CA SER A 700 1.56 -5.09 41.90
C SER A 700 1.78 -3.63 42.32
N LYS A 701 0.78 -3.02 42.98
CA LYS A 701 0.86 -1.63 43.45
C LYS A 701 2.15 -1.32 44.23
N ASN A 702 2.61 -2.26 45.05
CA ASN A 702 3.73 -2.06 45.97
C ASN A 702 4.94 -2.98 45.71
N VAL A 703 4.95 -3.75 44.62
CA VAL A 703 5.99 -4.74 44.33
C VAL A 703 6.49 -4.59 42.90
N MET A 704 7.81 -4.48 42.77
CA MET A 704 8.54 -4.55 41.51
C MET A 704 9.45 -5.78 41.51
N CYS A 705 9.66 -6.38 40.35
CA CYS A 705 10.50 -7.56 40.18
C CYS A 705 11.58 -7.31 39.14
N LEU A 706 12.76 -7.92 39.33
CA LEU A 706 13.82 -7.93 38.32
C LEU A 706 13.28 -8.63 37.06
N ALA A 707 13.30 -7.94 35.92
CA ALA A 707 12.74 -8.41 34.65
C ALA A 707 13.69 -9.37 33.89
N PHE A 708 14.41 -10.21 34.65
CA PHE A 708 15.29 -11.26 34.17
C PHE A 708 14.85 -12.57 34.82
N VAL A 709 14.88 -13.65 34.06
CA VAL A 709 14.44 -14.97 34.51
C VAL A 709 15.63 -15.92 34.51
N GLY A 710 15.83 -16.61 35.63
CA GLY A 710 16.79 -17.70 35.72
C GLY A 710 16.15 -18.99 35.24
N GLN A 711 16.82 -19.72 34.36
CA GLN A 711 16.34 -21.02 33.91
C GLN A 711 17.50 -21.99 33.75
N ASP A 712 17.31 -23.21 34.27
CA ASP A 712 18.21 -24.34 34.05
C ASP A 712 18.05 -24.82 32.60
N GLN A 713 18.72 -24.13 31.67
CA GLN A 713 18.70 -24.50 30.26
C GLN A 713 19.78 -25.54 29.97
N THR A 714 19.37 -26.75 29.61
CA THR A 714 20.26 -27.79 29.04
C THR A 714 20.58 -27.55 27.56
N ARG A 715 19.85 -26.65 26.88
CA ARG A 715 20.08 -26.23 25.48
C ARG A 715 20.35 -24.73 25.39
N ALA A 716 21.31 -24.37 24.54
CA ALA A 716 21.80 -23.01 24.28
C ALA A 716 20.71 -22.03 23.82
N PRO A 717 20.83 -20.71 24.06
CA PRO A 717 22.02 -19.94 24.48
C PRO A 717 22.12 -19.65 26.00
N SER A 718 23.27 -19.22 26.50
CA SER A 718 23.42 -18.89 27.94
C SER A 718 22.77 -17.58 28.36
N ILE A 719 22.60 -16.65 27.42
CA ILE A 719 21.86 -15.39 27.60
C ILE A 719 20.92 -15.25 26.41
N GLU A 720 19.65 -15.08 26.66
CA GLU A 720 18.66 -14.74 25.65
C GLU A 720 18.00 -13.41 26.01
N ILE A 721 18.33 -12.36 25.26
CA ILE A 721 17.76 -11.03 25.45
C ILE A 721 16.35 -11.02 24.85
N GLY A 722 15.35 -10.85 25.72
CA GLY A 722 13.92 -10.89 25.36
C GLY A 722 13.31 -9.52 25.05
N GLY A 723 12.06 -9.53 24.58
CA GLY A 723 11.33 -8.37 24.08
C GLY A 723 11.23 -7.19 25.04
N TYR A 724 11.00 -7.43 26.34
CA TYR A 724 10.85 -6.39 27.37
C TYR A 724 12.11 -5.51 27.49
N GLN A 725 13.30 -6.10 27.29
CA GLN A 725 14.54 -5.33 27.29
C GLN A 725 14.71 -4.50 26.02
N LEU A 726 14.07 -4.89 24.90
CA LEU A 726 14.15 -4.19 23.62
C LEU A 726 13.17 -3.02 23.51
N GLU A 727 12.12 -2.99 24.35
CA GLU A 727 11.12 -1.91 24.37
C GLU A 727 11.76 -0.53 24.55
N GLU A 728 11.28 0.46 23.80
CA GLU A 728 11.73 1.85 23.80
C GLU A 728 13.22 2.03 23.47
N ASN A 729 13.81 1.05 22.79
CA ASN A 729 15.14 1.10 22.21
C ASN A 729 15.06 0.75 20.72
N LEU A 730 15.77 1.52 19.89
CA LEU A 730 16.07 1.14 18.50
C LEU A 730 17.20 0.10 18.49
N LEU A 731 16.94 -1.02 17.82
CA LEU A 731 17.96 -1.97 17.36
C LEU A 731 18.04 -1.91 15.82
N LEU A 732 19.22 -1.62 15.28
CA LEU A 732 19.49 -1.58 13.84
C LEU A 732 20.29 -2.82 13.43
N PHE A 733 19.72 -3.65 12.59
CA PHE A 733 20.33 -4.85 12.03
C PHE A 733 20.92 -4.53 10.66
N ASP A 734 22.24 -4.59 10.54
CA ASP A 734 22.95 -4.43 9.28
C ASP A 734 23.44 -5.80 8.81
N LEU A 735 22.66 -6.44 7.92
CA LEU A 735 22.92 -7.81 7.48
C LEU A 735 24.09 -7.89 6.49
N ILE A 736 24.40 -6.77 5.83
CA ILE A 736 25.51 -6.63 4.89
C ILE A 736 26.82 -6.62 5.66
N GLU A 737 26.93 -5.72 6.63
CA GLU A 737 28.11 -5.56 7.49
C GLU A 737 28.15 -6.55 8.66
N LYS A 738 27.12 -7.41 8.78
CA LYS A 738 26.95 -8.42 9.83
C LYS A 738 27.15 -7.83 11.23
N LYS A 739 26.43 -6.75 11.54
CA LYS A 739 26.51 -6.06 12.84
C LYS A 739 25.13 -5.58 13.30
N ILE A 740 24.97 -5.41 14.61
CA ILE A 740 23.78 -4.81 15.22
C ILE A 740 24.20 -3.53 15.95
N GLY A 741 23.45 -2.46 15.72
CA GLY A 741 23.52 -1.20 16.47
C GLY A 741 22.44 -1.12 17.54
N PHE A 742 22.81 -0.72 18.75
CA PHE A 742 21.89 -0.51 19.88
C PHE A 742 21.86 0.96 20.24
N SER A 743 20.67 1.54 20.32
CA SER A 743 20.48 2.86 20.91
C SER A 743 20.43 2.78 22.44
N SER A 744 20.56 3.94 23.09
CA SER A 744 20.08 4.08 24.47
C SER A 744 18.56 4.26 24.48
N SER A 745 17.93 4.07 25.64
CA SER A 745 16.48 4.27 25.80
C SER A 745 16.03 5.63 25.22
N LEU A 746 15.04 5.59 24.33
CA LEU A 746 14.44 6.77 23.70
C LEU A 746 13.81 7.71 24.73
N LYS A 747 13.48 7.20 25.92
CA LYS A 747 12.96 8.01 27.04
C LYS A 747 13.95 9.08 27.52
N LEU A 748 15.26 8.89 27.33
CA LEU A 748 16.27 9.93 27.60
C LEU A 748 16.10 11.15 26.69
N GLN A 749 15.57 10.95 25.49
CA GLN A 749 15.31 11.98 24.50
C GLN A 749 13.85 12.45 24.52
N GLN A 750 13.11 12.14 25.61
CA GLN A 750 11.70 12.48 25.78
C GLN A 750 10.78 12.00 24.62
N THR A 751 11.16 10.89 23.99
CA THR A 751 10.43 10.28 22.88
C THR A 751 10.15 8.79 23.14
N SER A 752 9.41 8.15 22.23
CA SER A 752 9.03 6.74 22.31
C SER A 752 8.99 6.11 20.93
N CYS A 753 9.16 4.80 20.85
CA CYS A 753 8.97 4.03 19.62
C CYS A 753 7.57 4.17 19.02
N SER A 754 6.57 4.53 19.84
CA SER A 754 5.18 4.76 19.39
C SER A 754 4.97 6.02 18.57
N LYS A 755 5.94 6.94 18.62
CA LYS A 755 5.86 8.25 17.99
C LYS A 755 6.36 8.25 16.54
N TYR A 756 6.30 7.12 15.83
CA TYR A 756 6.83 6.98 14.48
C TYR A 756 5.93 7.59 13.39
N GLU A 757 4.64 7.79 13.69
CA GLU A 757 3.70 8.49 12.80
C GLU A 757 3.62 9.98 13.16
N LYS A 758 3.60 10.83 12.13
CA LYS A 758 3.40 12.26 12.31
C LYS A 758 1.92 12.50 12.61
N THR A 759 1.59 12.66 13.89
CA THR A 759 0.28 13.17 14.31
C THR A 759 0.14 14.61 13.81
N THR A 760 -0.78 14.84 12.87
CA THR A 760 -1.19 16.16 12.38
C THR A 760 -2.05 16.90 13.37
#